data_AF-A0A9W3AHU1-F1
#
_entry.id   AF-A0A9W3AHU1-F1
#
_cell.length_a   1.000
_cell.length_b   1.000
_cell.length_c   1.000
_cell.angle_alpha   90.00
_cell.angle_beta   90.00
_cell.angle_gamma   90.00
#
_symmetry.space_group_name_H-M   'P 1'
#
loop_
_entity.id
_entity.type
_entity.pdbx_description
1 polymer ?
#
loop_
_entity_poly.entity_id
_entity_poly.type
_entity_poly.pdbx_seq_one_letter_code
_entity_poly.pdbx_strand_id
1 'polypeptide(L)'
;MAELEDSDSIERGYRRLSTLFMPPNLNLQKCQRCNQTVYQQERVGPVNDVIFHKQCFNCCVCKGYLNLKNYWTNQGNNDDKEVYCQGHAPRIGGSRVDSRAVGIQGAIAAQDNFRKASSKMTELRFQGEQPGYALDHEALGIKAGLAKGRQQSFGPISEQFSGNKYTIDENAVHIRGAINAQLLQKKYQRKLDKHHFPPHIAKKREQLFDAQKRLEEQLRKEEDELLRGFQEERVKEGQAINKEIDTEWESKLQELTDRYEKDLNKKKKKLKDADKKMITIQFENEKKSLAETLKMKKENKRNTMTLRLRQKEQQQTAELVKKQSQIMLEMLAKEQRELKAELAKESLKAKHNGRSEENGTILEEVIDILPITSVTAPPSPEVPSCRKEDIFSDVSVFQSIDEQVLKVAESEQLTYTDLVRQLTEDLMSDLEKARAIYRWICVKDLNVMEFDDGLNVDTPMGLLRGIKLGTETYHVLFMRLCSYAGLHCVEIKGHSKSVGYEPGMKISPTTFQNTWNAVLIDREWRLIQCNWGARHLVLSKDKEDKKKGNDHIRYQYDEHYFMTNPDEFIQEFWPQDPKWQLLESPITLEEFEALPFVRSIFFQYKMRFEGHKLAVIHTDDKGGAKITIRVPEEHENDLVFFYQLRFAEKEKAKETMYRGSPLERFVFQTMVDNTVTFSVHVPCPGQFFIEIFANKIDDSGRVEENNASVAPFKLKCACKFKIVCETLSGKMHPLPNCAAGEWGPKKAQRHFGIIPLKTPKSEFEMEKVGILTVEDNFELKFQIPHPYQFVAKLRMNHVESKVLDPFVNLTTEGTILSVYVSLPQPGQYGLDLFARPKGAVETHSLSHACKYLINCTRVASVVQIPKTVPAAESKRSKFGPTAAFEEMGLKLVAPKEAKIQVTKTNGLSLEIKVPPKIVLSYQFLREPDEDNRDYVTQTQESNGLVKFAITLPKKGNYMLSVYARKEDGEKKSAPNVFNFIVQFSPEAEITTNLDKNSDKKSFFKKSLFKKQNSKEKFSDKISDKSSDKST
;
A
#
# COMPACT_ATOMS: atom_id res chain seq x y z
N MET A 1 -28.47 -65.69 21.20
CA MET A 1 -28.31 -66.95 20.44
C MET A 1 -29.19 -66.85 19.21
N ALA A 2 -28.73 -67.18 18.00
CA ALA A 2 -27.37 -67.55 17.57
C ALA A 2 -27.19 -67.03 16.12
N GLU A 3 -26.08 -66.40 15.74
CA GLU A 3 -24.86 -66.98 15.16
C GLU A 3 -24.98 -67.40 13.67
N LEU A 4 -23.81 -67.56 13.03
CA LEU A 4 -23.55 -68.18 11.73
C LEU A 4 -23.88 -67.38 10.45
N GLU A 5 -22.85 -66.72 9.91
CA GLU A 5 -22.54 -66.66 8.46
C GLU A 5 -21.00 -66.48 8.29
N ASP A 6 -20.46 -66.81 7.11
CA ASP A 6 -19.06 -67.22 6.87
C ASP A 6 -17.92 -66.35 7.47
N SER A 7 -16.96 -67.00 8.14
CA SER A 7 -15.81 -66.36 8.82
C SER A 7 -14.46 -66.40 8.05
N ASP A 8 -14.31 -67.29 7.07
CA ASP A 8 -12.98 -67.71 6.55
C ASP A 8 -12.28 -66.66 5.65
N SER A 9 -12.97 -65.58 5.26
CA SER A 9 -12.37 -64.46 4.52
C SER A 9 -11.60 -63.47 5.41
N ILE A 10 -11.89 -63.44 6.72
CA ILE A 10 -11.34 -62.45 7.66
C ILE A 10 -10.03 -62.91 8.30
N GLU A 11 -9.83 -64.21 8.54
CA GLU A 11 -8.71 -64.69 9.36
C GLU A 11 -7.31 -64.44 8.73
N ARG A 12 -7.23 -64.21 7.41
CA ARG A 12 -5.98 -63.78 6.76
C ARG A 12 -5.48 -62.42 7.29
N GLY A 13 -6.34 -61.59 7.86
CA GLY A 13 -5.96 -60.38 8.58
C GLY A 13 -5.30 -60.65 9.94
N TYR A 14 -5.70 -61.73 10.64
CA TYR A 14 -5.27 -62.04 12.00
C TYR A 14 -3.82 -62.54 12.13
N ARG A 15 -3.23 -63.05 11.04
CA ARG A 15 -1.81 -63.47 10.99
C ARG A 15 -0.80 -62.34 11.25
N ARG A 16 -1.24 -61.10 11.44
CA ARG A 16 -0.40 -59.94 11.81
C ARG A 16 -0.37 -59.60 13.31
N LEU A 17 -1.10 -60.32 14.17
CA LEU A 17 -1.25 -59.97 15.60
C LEU A 17 -0.71 -61.00 16.61
N SER A 18 -0.43 -62.25 16.22
CA SER A 18 -0.11 -63.32 17.19
C SER A 18 1.39 -63.54 17.49
N THR A 19 2.31 -62.90 16.75
CA THR A 19 3.78 -63.00 16.99
C THR A 19 4.28 -62.14 18.16
N LEU A 20 3.41 -61.80 19.12
CA LEU A 20 3.66 -60.80 20.16
C LEU A 20 4.29 -61.33 21.46
N PHE A 21 4.53 -62.64 21.61
CA PHE A 21 4.86 -63.23 22.92
C PHE A 21 6.13 -64.12 22.97
N MET A 22 7.24 -63.44 23.29
CA MET A 22 8.38 -63.92 24.11
C MET A 22 9.47 -64.83 23.43
N PRO A 23 10.64 -65.12 24.05
CA PRO A 23 11.82 -64.26 23.86
C PRO A 23 13.18 -64.98 23.73
N PRO A 24 14.27 -64.24 23.43
CA PRO A 24 15.57 -64.53 24.07
C PRO A 24 16.31 -63.28 24.61
N ASN A 25 17.21 -63.50 25.59
CA ASN A 25 17.95 -62.46 26.32
C ASN A 25 19.01 -61.73 25.48
N LEU A 26 19.18 -60.41 25.70
CA LEU A 26 20.45 -59.68 25.54
C LEU A 26 20.42 -58.31 26.27
N ASN A 27 21.45 -58.06 27.09
CA ASN A 27 21.77 -56.85 27.88
C ASN A 27 20.79 -55.65 27.80
N LEU A 28 19.95 -55.50 28.83
CA LEU A 28 19.09 -54.34 28.99
C LEU A 28 19.88 -53.16 29.57
N GLN A 29 20.01 -52.07 28.80
CA GLN A 29 20.75 -50.87 29.18
C GLN A 29 19.81 -49.82 29.78
N LYS A 30 20.30 -48.90 30.63
CA LYS A 30 19.48 -47.88 31.32
C LYS A 30 19.46 -46.54 30.58
N CYS A 31 18.40 -45.77 30.78
CA CYS A 31 18.22 -44.42 30.26
C CYS A 31 18.96 -43.41 31.14
N GLN A 32 19.80 -42.55 30.56
CA GLN A 32 20.51 -41.50 31.30
C GLN A 32 19.58 -40.56 32.05
N ARG A 33 18.43 -40.20 31.45
CA ARG A 33 17.56 -39.13 31.97
C ARG A 33 16.47 -39.57 32.96
N CYS A 34 16.08 -40.84 32.97
CA CYS A 34 15.09 -41.37 33.92
C CYS A 34 15.58 -42.59 34.72
N ASN A 35 16.80 -43.09 34.45
CA ASN A 35 17.45 -44.25 35.07
C ASN A 35 16.65 -45.59 34.98
N GLN A 36 15.54 -45.61 34.24
CA GLN A 36 14.78 -46.82 33.96
C GLN A 36 15.36 -47.60 32.77
N THR A 37 15.00 -48.88 32.70
CA THR A 37 15.46 -49.85 31.70
C THR A 37 14.94 -49.51 30.29
N VAL A 38 15.82 -49.50 29.29
CA VAL A 38 15.50 -49.17 27.90
C VAL A 38 15.40 -50.46 27.08
N TYR A 39 14.18 -50.82 26.68
CA TYR A 39 13.93 -51.91 25.76
C TYR A 39 14.31 -51.53 24.33
N GLN A 40 14.74 -52.51 23.52
CA GLN A 40 15.37 -52.27 22.21
C GLN A 40 14.47 -51.54 21.20
N GLN A 41 13.14 -51.62 21.34
CA GLN A 41 12.18 -50.87 20.50
C GLN A 41 12.10 -49.38 20.85
N GLU A 42 12.44 -48.98 22.07
CA GLU A 42 12.40 -47.58 22.53
C GLU A 42 13.78 -46.92 22.62
N ARG A 43 14.84 -47.67 22.31
CA ARG A 43 16.24 -47.20 22.37
C ARG A 43 16.51 -46.04 21.40
N VAL A 44 17.11 -44.99 21.94
CA VAL A 44 17.83 -43.95 21.19
C VAL A 44 19.24 -43.85 21.75
N GLY A 45 20.26 -44.00 20.88
CA GLY A 45 21.67 -43.99 21.25
C GLY A 45 22.40 -45.33 21.08
N PRO A 46 23.71 -45.37 21.33
CA PRO A 46 24.43 -44.43 22.20
C PRO A 46 24.67 -43.04 21.60
N VAL A 47 24.69 -42.04 22.48
CA VAL A 47 25.14 -40.65 22.27
C VAL A 47 25.98 -40.29 23.48
N ASN A 48 27.22 -39.83 23.32
CA ASN A 48 28.20 -39.66 24.41
C ASN A 48 28.24 -40.89 25.37
N ASP A 49 28.28 -42.08 24.75
CA ASP A 49 28.23 -43.42 25.38
C ASP A 49 27.02 -43.75 26.27
N VAL A 50 25.99 -42.88 26.29
CA VAL A 50 24.75 -43.11 27.03
C VAL A 50 23.52 -43.27 26.12
N ILE A 51 22.47 -43.84 26.68
CA ILE A 51 21.24 -44.24 25.96
C ILE A 51 20.03 -43.58 26.60
N PHE A 52 18.99 -43.34 25.81
CA PHE A 52 17.71 -42.78 26.24
C PHE A 52 16.54 -43.60 25.69
N HIS A 53 15.36 -43.54 26.34
CA HIS A 53 14.10 -43.87 25.69
C HIS A 53 13.75 -42.80 24.64
N LYS A 54 13.00 -43.14 23.60
CA LYS A 54 12.47 -42.20 22.59
C LYS A 54 11.81 -40.96 23.21
N GLN A 55 10.90 -41.16 24.17
CA GLN A 55 10.22 -40.07 24.87
C GLN A 55 11.17 -39.24 25.76
N CYS A 56 12.23 -39.86 26.28
CA CYS A 56 13.26 -39.20 27.08
C CYS A 56 14.31 -38.47 26.22
N PHE A 57 14.35 -38.66 24.91
CA PHE A 57 15.33 -38.03 24.01
C PHE A 57 14.82 -36.67 23.51
N ASN A 58 14.81 -35.70 24.43
CA ASN A 58 14.42 -34.31 24.17
C ASN A 58 15.50 -33.29 24.60
N CYS A 59 15.35 -32.02 24.25
CA CYS A 59 16.31 -30.99 24.66
C CYS A 59 16.29 -30.80 26.18
N CYS A 60 17.44 -30.89 26.86
CA CYS A 60 17.49 -30.77 28.33
C CYS A 60 16.93 -29.42 28.83
N VAL A 61 17.10 -28.34 28.05
CA VAL A 61 16.59 -26.99 28.35
C VAL A 61 15.10 -26.87 28.03
N CYS A 62 14.71 -26.90 26.76
CA CYS A 62 13.33 -26.59 26.33
C CYS A 62 12.38 -27.79 26.24
N LYS A 63 12.81 -29.00 26.59
CA LYS A 63 12.07 -30.27 26.52
C LYS A 63 11.45 -30.64 25.15
N GLY A 64 11.74 -29.86 24.10
CA GLY A 64 11.32 -30.16 22.72
C GLY A 64 11.92 -31.47 22.21
N TYR A 65 11.10 -32.27 21.55
CA TYR A 65 11.44 -33.64 21.11
C TYR A 65 12.61 -33.65 20.11
N LEU A 66 13.60 -34.52 20.36
CA LEU A 66 14.76 -34.69 19.49
C LEU A 66 14.73 -36.06 18.79
N ASN A 67 15.59 -36.20 17.80
CA ASN A 67 15.90 -37.44 17.11
C ASN A 67 17.38 -37.39 16.67
N LEU A 68 17.90 -38.53 16.18
CA LEU A 68 19.31 -38.69 15.82
C LEU A 68 19.81 -37.79 14.65
N LYS A 69 18.96 -36.92 14.08
CA LYS A 69 19.31 -35.92 13.06
C LYS A 69 19.23 -34.46 13.52
N ASN A 70 18.55 -34.15 14.63
CA ASN A 70 18.35 -32.76 15.10
C ASN A 70 18.84 -32.49 16.54
N TYR A 71 19.35 -33.51 17.24
CA TYR A 71 20.06 -33.33 18.51
C TYR A 71 21.45 -32.73 18.29
N TRP A 72 21.93 -32.05 19.33
CA TRP A 72 23.27 -31.48 19.45
C TRP A 72 23.78 -31.79 20.86
N THR A 73 25.08 -32.00 21.01
CA THR A 73 25.75 -32.14 22.31
C THR A 73 26.47 -30.83 22.66
N ASN A 74 26.88 -30.70 23.92
CA ASN A 74 27.66 -29.57 24.39
C ASN A 74 29.07 -29.61 23.81
N GLN A 75 29.42 -28.63 22.97
CA GLN A 75 30.75 -28.58 22.32
C GLN A 75 31.83 -27.98 23.23
N GLY A 76 31.45 -27.45 24.40
CA GLY A 76 32.36 -26.87 25.39
C GLY A 76 32.77 -27.83 26.53
N ASN A 77 32.13 -29.00 26.65
CA ASN A 77 32.48 -30.01 27.66
C ASN A 77 32.11 -31.42 27.19
N ASN A 78 33.12 -32.28 26.99
CA ASN A 78 32.92 -33.67 26.56
C ASN A 78 32.37 -34.59 27.67
N ASP A 79 32.47 -34.20 28.95
CA ASP A 79 31.88 -34.95 30.06
C ASP A 79 30.36 -34.72 30.19
N ASP A 80 29.80 -33.75 29.46
CA ASP A 80 28.37 -33.51 29.39
C ASP A 80 27.67 -34.58 28.54
N LYS A 81 26.78 -35.33 29.19
CA LYS A 81 26.05 -36.47 28.62
C LYS A 81 24.59 -36.13 28.29
N GLU A 82 24.18 -34.87 28.44
CA GLU A 82 22.85 -34.41 28.06
C GLU A 82 22.78 -34.02 26.57
N VAL A 83 21.56 -34.04 26.03
CA VAL A 83 21.27 -33.68 24.63
C VAL A 83 20.41 -32.42 24.51
N TYR A 84 20.73 -31.61 23.52
CA TYR A 84 20.24 -30.25 23.28
C TYR A 84 19.65 -30.13 21.87
N CYS A 85 18.85 -29.09 21.60
CA CYS A 85 18.57 -28.67 20.23
C CYS A 85 19.60 -27.63 19.75
N GLN A 86 19.66 -27.39 18.43
CA GLN A 86 20.65 -26.50 17.80
C GLN A 86 20.78 -25.09 18.41
N GLY A 87 19.69 -24.54 18.96
CA GLY A 87 19.64 -23.23 19.59
C GLY A 87 19.97 -23.21 21.10
N HIS A 88 19.97 -24.37 21.76
CA HIS A 88 20.28 -24.50 23.19
C HIS A 88 21.60 -25.23 23.47
N ALA A 89 22.22 -25.85 22.45
CA ALA A 89 23.52 -26.48 22.58
C ALA A 89 24.60 -25.44 22.91
N PRO A 90 25.34 -25.57 24.04
CA PRO A 90 26.41 -24.64 24.38
C PRO A 90 27.52 -24.69 23.32
N ARG A 91 27.90 -23.51 22.82
CA ARG A 91 28.97 -23.33 21.83
C ARG A 91 30.11 -22.52 22.42
N ILE A 92 31.35 -22.92 22.13
CA ILE A 92 32.53 -22.14 22.52
C ILE A 92 32.59 -20.87 21.67
N GLY A 93 32.72 -19.70 22.32
CA GLY A 93 32.92 -18.40 21.65
C GLY A 93 31.67 -17.52 21.63
N GLY A 94 31.36 -16.86 22.76
CA GLY A 94 30.20 -15.97 22.85
C GLY A 94 29.96 -15.31 24.21
N SER A 95 30.99 -15.08 25.02
CA SER A 95 30.86 -14.39 26.33
C SER A 95 32.13 -13.67 26.75
N ARG A 96 31.95 -12.65 27.59
CA ARG A 96 32.88 -11.53 27.85
C ARG A 96 34.15 -12.01 28.59
N VAL A 97 35.28 -11.41 28.24
CA VAL A 97 36.51 -11.38 29.06
C VAL A 97 36.73 -9.93 29.52
N ASP A 98 37.20 -9.75 30.75
CA ASP A 98 37.20 -8.45 31.45
C ASP A 98 38.51 -7.65 31.30
N SER A 99 38.52 -6.46 31.90
CA SER A 99 39.25 -5.28 31.46
C SER A 99 40.69 -5.21 31.98
N ARG A 100 41.67 -5.78 31.26
CA ARG A 100 43.11 -5.52 31.51
C ARG A 100 44.05 -5.82 30.32
N ALA A 101 43.83 -5.17 29.17
CA ALA A 101 44.68 -5.37 27.97
C ALA A 101 44.91 -4.09 27.12
N VAL A 102 45.49 -3.04 27.71
CA VAL A 102 46.08 -1.94 26.91
C VAL A 102 47.33 -2.48 26.20
N GLY A 103 47.17 -2.90 24.95
CA GLY A 103 48.26 -3.49 24.15
C GLY A 103 47.85 -4.05 22.78
N ILE A 104 46.57 -4.41 22.57
CA ILE A 104 46.11 -5.06 21.33
C ILE A 104 46.15 -4.14 20.09
N GLN A 105 46.27 -2.81 20.26
CA GLN A 105 46.60 -1.89 19.16
C GLN A 105 47.97 -2.20 18.52
N GLY A 106 48.92 -2.80 19.24
CA GLY A 106 50.16 -3.32 18.66
C GLY A 106 49.98 -4.64 17.89
N ALA A 107 48.96 -5.43 18.21
CA ALA A 107 48.69 -6.72 17.58
C ALA A 107 47.95 -6.61 16.24
N ILE A 108 47.16 -5.55 16.02
CA ILE A 108 46.53 -5.31 14.71
C ILE A 108 47.59 -4.89 13.68
N ALA A 109 48.62 -4.14 14.07
CA ALA A 109 49.79 -3.88 13.24
C ALA A 109 50.55 -5.18 12.85
N ALA A 110 50.43 -6.26 13.62
CA ALA A 110 50.96 -7.56 13.25
C ALA A 110 50.13 -8.27 12.16
N GLN A 111 48.83 -7.98 12.03
CA GLN A 111 48.01 -8.50 10.91
C GLN A 111 48.42 -7.88 9.57
N ASP A 112 48.82 -6.60 9.54
CA ASP A 112 49.39 -5.98 8.34
C ASP A 112 50.74 -6.60 7.96
N ASN A 113 51.54 -7.04 8.93
CA ASN A 113 52.76 -7.80 8.65
C ASN A 113 52.46 -9.24 8.19
N PHE A 114 51.39 -9.87 8.68
CA PHE A 114 50.96 -11.20 8.21
C PHE A 114 50.44 -11.15 6.76
N ARG A 115 49.71 -10.09 6.39
CA ARG A 115 49.35 -9.80 4.97
C ARG A 115 50.57 -9.67 4.08
N LYS A 116 51.61 -8.95 4.53
CA LYS A 116 52.89 -8.80 3.78
C LYS A 116 53.67 -10.12 3.68
N ALA A 117 53.70 -10.92 4.75
CA ALA A 117 54.36 -12.23 4.75
C ALA A 117 53.73 -13.22 3.74
N SER A 118 52.39 -13.28 3.68
CA SER A 118 51.66 -14.13 2.72
C SER A 118 51.95 -13.74 1.26
N SER A 119 52.06 -12.44 0.97
CA SER A 119 52.44 -11.94 -0.36
C SER A 119 53.81 -12.48 -0.80
N LYS A 120 54.80 -12.45 0.10
CA LYS A 120 56.19 -12.85 -0.22
C LYS A 120 56.37 -14.37 -0.40
N MET A 121 55.51 -15.19 0.21
CA MET A 121 55.46 -16.63 -0.06
C MET A 121 54.89 -16.98 -1.45
N THR A 122 54.13 -16.08 -2.07
CA THR A 122 53.60 -16.29 -3.42
C THR A 122 54.66 -15.96 -4.47
N GLU A 123 55.49 -14.93 -4.25
CA GLU A 123 56.61 -14.58 -5.14
C GLU A 123 57.69 -15.68 -5.20
N LEU A 124 58.09 -16.25 -4.05
CA LEU A 124 59.15 -17.26 -3.99
C LEU A 124 58.79 -18.60 -4.69
N ARG A 125 57.51 -18.83 -5.02
CA ARG A 125 57.10 -20.01 -5.82
C ARG A 125 57.38 -19.91 -7.32
N PHE A 126 57.84 -18.76 -7.82
CA PHE A 126 58.18 -18.57 -9.25
C PHE A 126 59.67 -18.38 -9.55
N GLN A 127 60.56 -18.44 -8.55
CA GLN A 127 62.02 -18.27 -8.74
C GLN A 127 62.90 -19.46 -8.32
N GLY A 128 62.33 -20.52 -7.73
CA GLY A 128 62.93 -21.86 -7.82
C GLY A 128 64.02 -22.24 -6.80
N GLU A 129 64.19 -21.51 -5.69
CA GLU A 129 65.16 -21.85 -4.64
C GLU A 129 64.51 -22.37 -3.34
N GLN A 130 65.23 -23.20 -2.58
CA GLN A 130 64.84 -23.68 -1.24
C GLN A 130 65.98 -23.53 -0.23
N PRO A 131 65.66 -23.10 1.00
CA PRO A 131 66.39 -23.45 2.21
C PRO A 131 65.51 -24.20 3.22
N GLY A 132 66.10 -25.14 3.98
CA GLY A 132 65.38 -25.98 4.96
C GLY A 132 65.80 -25.78 6.42
N TYR A 133 64.95 -26.23 7.33
CA TYR A 133 65.15 -26.60 8.75
C TYR A 133 66.22 -25.87 9.60
N ALA A 134 65.78 -25.25 10.72
CA ALA A 134 66.36 -25.54 12.05
C ALA A 134 65.53 -25.01 13.24
N LEU A 135 65.33 -25.90 14.23
CA LEU A 135 65.31 -25.67 15.68
C LEU A 135 64.14 -24.93 16.36
N ASP A 136 64.15 -25.07 17.70
CA ASP A 136 62.98 -25.20 18.56
C ASP A 136 63.10 -24.37 19.86
N HIS A 137 62.06 -24.45 20.69
CA HIS A 137 61.78 -23.82 21.98
C HIS A 137 62.92 -23.38 22.96
N GLU A 138 62.55 -22.31 23.70
CA GLU A 138 62.86 -22.01 25.12
C GLU A 138 64.04 -21.09 25.49
N ALA A 139 63.87 -20.43 26.66
CA ALA A 139 64.74 -19.46 27.35
C ALA A 139 64.96 -18.09 26.68
N LEU A 140 64.98 -16.95 27.40
CA LEU A 140 64.58 -16.68 28.79
C LEU A 140 64.19 -15.18 28.91
N GLY A 141 63.34 -14.83 29.87
CA GLY A 141 62.85 -13.46 30.05
C GLY A 141 63.56 -12.65 31.14
N ILE A 142 63.13 -11.39 31.27
CA ILE A 142 63.24 -10.51 32.44
C ILE A 142 64.67 -10.01 32.81
N LYS A 143 64.93 -8.70 32.58
CA LYS A 143 65.24 -7.74 33.67
C LYS A 143 65.38 -6.26 33.25
N ALA A 144 65.23 -5.43 34.29
CA ALA A 144 65.81 -4.08 34.48
C ALA A 144 65.18 -2.84 33.79
N GLY A 145 64.19 -2.24 34.48
CA GLY A 145 64.02 -0.78 34.55
C GLY A 145 62.56 -0.32 34.54
N LEU A 146 62.01 0.43 35.51
CA LEU A 146 62.47 0.93 36.83
C LEU A 146 61.24 0.87 37.78
N ALA A 147 61.33 0.40 39.03
CA ALA A 147 61.53 1.19 40.27
C ALA A 147 60.70 2.51 40.31
N LYS A 148 59.84 2.84 41.29
CA LYS A 148 59.52 2.33 42.67
C LYS A 148 58.00 2.54 42.91
N GLY A 149 57.28 2.01 43.91
CA GLY A 149 57.57 1.03 44.97
C GLY A 149 56.35 0.85 45.92
N ARG A 150 56.36 -0.23 46.72
CA ARG A 150 56.01 -0.37 48.18
C ARG A 150 54.89 0.50 48.80
N GLN A 151 54.03 0.05 49.73
CA GLN A 151 53.75 -1.21 50.48
C GLN A 151 52.38 -0.98 51.25
N GLN A 152 51.75 -1.81 52.11
CA GLN A 152 52.05 -3.09 52.79
C GLN A 152 50.78 -3.81 53.32
N SER A 153 50.75 -5.16 53.30
CA SER A 153 50.13 -6.09 54.29
C SER A 153 48.62 -5.99 54.73
N PHE A 154 48.13 -7.06 55.39
CA PHE A 154 46.71 -7.32 55.68
C PHE A 154 46.26 -7.09 57.14
N GLY A 155 45.07 -6.47 57.31
CA GLY A 155 44.05 -6.72 58.35
C GLY A 155 44.34 -6.33 59.82
N PRO A 156 43.36 -6.47 60.74
CA PRO A 156 41.92 -6.77 60.57
C PRO A 156 40.99 -5.71 61.23
N ILE A 157 39.73 -6.09 61.55
CA ILE A 157 38.72 -5.41 62.41
C ILE A 157 37.65 -4.54 61.67
N SER A 158 36.52 -4.36 62.37
CA SER A 158 35.13 -4.14 61.99
C SER A 158 34.73 -2.78 61.39
N GLU A 159 33.64 -2.82 60.62
CA GLU A 159 32.57 -1.80 60.51
C GLU A 159 32.94 -0.31 60.54
N GLN A 160 33.12 0.27 59.33
CA GLN A 160 32.29 1.38 58.82
C GLN A 160 32.71 1.70 57.38
N PHE A 161 31.78 1.64 56.41
CA PHE A 161 32.06 2.02 55.02
C PHE A 161 30.89 2.75 54.36
N SER A 162 30.99 4.08 54.35
CA SER A 162 30.31 4.96 53.39
C SER A 162 31.29 5.36 52.29
N GLY A 163 31.00 5.09 51.02
CA GLY A 163 31.88 5.55 49.93
C GLY A 163 31.54 5.08 48.51
N ASN A 164 31.10 6.03 47.69
CA ASN A 164 31.29 6.16 46.24
C ASN A 164 31.07 4.91 45.34
N LYS A 165 29.90 4.89 44.67
CA LYS A 165 29.72 4.21 43.38
C LYS A 165 30.65 4.82 42.32
N TYR A 166 31.19 3.99 41.42
CA TYR A 166 31.64 4.46 40.12
C TYR A 166 30.43 4.69 39.21
N THR A 167 30.36 5.85 38.57
CA THR A 167 29.33 6.19 37.57
C THR A 167 29.68 5.59 36.21
N ILE A 168 28.79 4.76 35.67
CA ILE A 168 28.80 4.35 34.27
C ILE A 168 28.13 5.46 33.46
N ASP A 169 28.69 5.82 32.29
CA ASP A 169 28.17 6.91 31.44
C ASP A 169 26.70 6.69 31.06
N GLU A 170 25.91 7.73 31.25
CA GLU A 170 24.44 7.69 31.26
C GLU A 170 23.83 7.81 29.85
N ASN A 171 24.65 8.08 28.84
CA ASN A 171 24.24 8.41 27.46
C ASN A 171 24.20 7.21 26.48
N ALA A 172 24.43 5.98 26.95
CA ALA A 172 24.47 4.78 26.09
C ALA A 172 23.07 4.29 25.67
N VAL A 173 22.37 5.03 24.82
CA VAL A 173 20.97 4.77 24.36
C VAL A 173 20.77 3.32 23.90
N HIS A 174 21.68 2.77 23.10
CA HIS A 174 21.61 1.38 22.60
C HIS A 174 21.61 0.31 23.70
N ILE A 175 22.16 0.61 24.88
CA ILE A 175 22.17 -0.30 26.03
C ILE A 175 20.84 -0.22 26.80
N ARG A 176 20.26 0.98 26.94
CA ARG A 176 18.93 1.15 27.57
C ARG A 176 17.83 0.40 26.81
N GLY A 177 17.76 0.57 25.47
CA GLY A 177 16.76 -0.13 24.65
C GLY A 177 16.84 -1.65 24.80
N ALA A 178 18.03 -2.25 24.63
CA ALA A 178 18.22 -3.69 24.74
C ALA A 178 17.94 -4.25 26.16
N ILE A 179 18.28 -3.51 27.21
CA ILE A 179 17.98 -3.92 28.60
C ILE A 179 16.47 -3.81 28.88
N ASN A 180 15.82 -2.71 28.48
CA ASN A 180 14.39 -2.53 28.66
C ASN A 180 13.58 -3.59 27.88
N ALA A 181 13.99 -3.89 26.64
CA ALA A 181 13.43 -4.97 25.84
C ALA A 181 13.56 -6.34 26.51
N GLN A 182 14.74 -6.69 27.06
CA GLN A 182 14.91 -7.95 27.80
C GLN A 182 14.11 -7.99 29.12
N LEU A 183 13.93 -6.86 29.80
CA LEU A 183 13.10 -6.78 31.02
C LEU A 183 11.62 -6.95 30.68
N LEU A 184 11.12 -6.28 29.64
CA LEU A 184 9.76 -6.48 29.12
C LEU A 184 9.54 -7.93 28.66
N GLN A 185 10.43 -8.47 27.84
CA GLN A 185 10.28 -9.82 27.28
C GLN A 185 10.28 -10.90 28.37
N LYS A 186 11.02 -10.70 29.49
CA LYS A 186 10.93 -11.55 30.69
C LYS A 186 9.65 -11.34 31.51
N LYS A 187 9.06 -10.15 31.46
CA LYS A 187 7.77 -9.82 32.11
C LYS A 187 6.57 -10.39 31.35
N TYR A 188 6.65 -10.48 30.03
CA TYR A 188 5.65 -11.13 29.16
C TYR A 188 5.86 -12.65 29.00
N GLN A 189 6.98 -13.21 29.46
CA GLN A 189 7.16 -14.67 29.54
C GLN A 189 6.21 -15.26 30.60
N ARG A 190 5.24 -16.06 30.15
CA ARG A 190 4.26 -16.75 31.00
C ARG A 190 4.96 -17.69 31.99
N LYS A 191 5.15 -17.22 33.24
CA LYS A 191 5.59 -18.05 34.37
C LYS A 191 4.51 -19.00 34.90
N LEU A 192 3.25 -18.58 34.81
CA LEU A 192 2.09 -19.35 35.26
C LEU A 192 1.32 -19.86 34.05
N ASP A 193 1.08 -21.16 34.03
CA ASP A 193 0.22 -21.83 33.04
C ASP A 193 -1.25 -21.81 33.49
N LYS A 194 -2.19 -22.04 32.57
CA LYS A 194 -3.64 -21.77 32.68
C LYS A 194 -4.40 -22.46 33.84
N HIS A 195 -3.73 -23.31 34.64
CA HIS A 195 -4.34 -24.15 35.66
C HIS A 195 -3.95 -23.80 37.11
N HIS A 196 -3.24 -22.68 37.35
CA HIS A 196 -2.75 -22.29 38.67
C HIS A 196 -3.56 -21.21 39.42
N PHE A 197 -4.78 -20.88 38.98
CA PHE A 197 -5.69 -20.04 39.78
C PHE A 197 -6.50 -20.90 40.78
N PRO A 198 -6.39 -20.67 42.11
CA PRO A 198 -7.23 -21.35 43.08
C PRO A 198 -8.73 -21.11 42.83
N PRO A 199 -9.62 -22.09 43.10
CA PRO A 199 -11.06 -21.97 42.82
C PRO A 199 -11.76 -20.76 43.46
N HIS A 200 -11.24 -20.21 44.56
CA HIS A 200 -11.76 -18.98 45.17
C HIS A 200 -11.52 -17.73 44.30
N ILE A 201 -10.42 -17.67 43.54
CA ILE A 201 -10.11 -16.55 42.64
C ILE A 201 -11.05 -16.58 41.43
N ALA A 202 -11.35 -17.75 40.88
CA ALA A 202 -12.34 -17.91 39.81
C ALA A 202 -13.72 -17.37 40.24
N LYS A 203 -14.18 -17.72 41.45
CA LYS A 203 -15.43 -17.21 42.02
C LYS A 203 -15.41 -15.69 42.28
N LYS A 204 -14.27 -15.12 42.68
CA LYS A 204 -14.12 -13.66 42.83
C LYS A 204 -14.10 -12.94 41.47
N ARG A 205 -13.57 -13.58 40.41
CA ARG A 205 -13.65 -13.06 39.03
C ARG A 205 -15.08 -13.04 38.50
N GLU A 206 -15.88 -14.06 38.81
CA GLU A 206 -17.31 -14.10 38.50
C GLU A 206 -18.06 -12.94 39.20
N GLN A 207 -17.77 -12.70 40.48
CA GLN A 207 -18.35 -11.56 41.24
C GLN A 207 -17.97 -10.19 40.64
N LEU A 208 -16.76 -10.02 40.12
CA LEU A 208 -16.32 -8.81 39.41
C LEU A 208 -17.16 -8.56 38.14
N PHE A 209 -17.38 -9.59 37.31
CA PHE A 209 -18.21 -9.48 36.11
C PHE A 209 -19.69 -9.20 36.46
N ASP A 210 -20.19 -9.77 37.56
CA ASP A 210 -21.52 -9.51 38.11
C ASP A 210 -21.70 -8.04 38.52
N ALA A 211 -20.71 -7.46 39.19
CA ALA A 211 -20.67 -6.03 39.52
C ALA A 211 -20.59 -5.17 38.25
N GLN A 212 -19.77 -5.58 37.28
CA GLN A 212 -19.62 -4.90 35.99
C GLN A 212 -20.94 -4.84 35.20
N LYS A 213 -21.68 -5.95 35.12
CA LYS A 213 -23.00 -5.99 34.46
C LYS A 213 -24.06 -5.14 35.15
N ARG A 214 -24.05 -5.09 36.49
CA ARG A 214 -24.97 -4.21 37.26
C ARG A 214 -24.67 -2.74 37.01
N LEU A 215 -23.39 -2.37 36.86
CA LEU A 215 -23.00 -1.00 36.49
C LEU A 215 -23.34 -0.69 35.03
N GLU A 216 -23.05 -1.59 34.09
CA GLU A 216 -23.42 -1.45 32.67
C GLU A 216 -24.93 -1.19 32.50
N GLU A 217 -25.79 -1.91 33.20
CA GLU A 217 -27.25 -1.74 33.21
C GLU A 217 -27.75 -0.46 33.93
N GLN A 218 -26.89 0.22 34.70
CA GLN A 218 -27.16 1.57 35.21
C GLN A 218 -26.71 2.64 34.21
N LEU A 219 -25.50 2.49 33.67
CA LEU A 219 -24.91 3.41 32.69
C LEU A 219 -25.75 3.47 31.40
N ARG A 220 -26.28 2.32 30.95
CA ARG A 220 -27.20 2.22 29.80
C ARG A 220 -28.39 3.17 29.90
N LYS A 221 -29.00 3.30 31.08
CA LYS A 221 -30.19 4.15 31.27
C LYS A 221 -29.88 5.63 31.07
N GLU A 222 -28.67 6.06 31.41
CA GLU A 222 -28.18 7.40 31.10
C GLU A 222 -27.98 7.59 29.57
N GLU A 223 -27.60 6.54 28.84
CA GLU A 223 -27.52 6.56 27.37
C GLU A 223 -28.92 6.60 26.74
N ASP A 224 -29.88 5.79 27.22
CA ASP A 224 -31.29 5.79 26.78
C ASP A 224 -31.95 7.16 26.93
N GLU A 225 -31.70 7.85 28.04
CA GLU A 225 -32.23 9.19 28.29
C GLU A 225 -31.61 10.24 27.36
N LEU A 226 -30.30 10.16 27.09
CA LEU A 226 -29.62 11.05 26.15
C LEU A 226 -30.10 10.83 24.70
N LEU A 227 -30.20 9.57 24.27
CA LEU A 227 -30.70 9.18 22.93
C LEU A 227 -32.15 9.63 22.71
N ARG A 228 -33.01 9.51 23.74
CA ARG A 228 -34.38 10.04 23.71
C ARG A 228 -34.38 11.56 23.55
N GLY A 229 -33.55 12.27 24.31
CA GLY A 229 -33.38 13.72 24.19
C GLY A 229 -32.96 14.18 22.79
N PHE A 230 -32.05 13.45 22.13
CA PHE A 230 -31.67 13.73 20.74
C PHE A 230 -32.84 13.55 19.75
N GLN A 231 -33.66 12.50 19.93
CA GLN A 231 -34.85 12.29 19.09
C GLN A 231 -35.87 13.42 19.25
N GLU A 232 -36.14 13.84 20.50
CA GLU A 232 -37.02 14.97 20.81
C GLU A 232 -36.51 16.29 20.20
N GLU A 233 -35.21 16.58 20.30
CA GLU A 233 -34.60 17.77 19.72
C GLU A 233 -34.68 17.78 18.18
N ARG A 234 -34.37 16.64 17.52
CA ARG A 234 -34.52 16.48 16.06
C ARG A 234 -35.96 16.73 15.59
N VAL A 235 -36.95 16.21 16.31
CA VAL A 235 -38.38 16.42 15.98
C VAL A 235 -38.76 17.89 16.17
N LYS A 236 -38.35 18.51 17.29
CA LYS A 236 -38.64 19.91 17.62
C LYS A 236 -38.05 20.90 16.61
N GLU A 237 -36.78 20.74 16.26
CA GLU A 237 -36.08 21.54 15.23
C GLU A 237 -36.69 21.29 13.83
N GLY A 238 -37.06 20.05 13.51
CA GLY A 238 -37.75 19.73 12.25
C GLY A 238 -39.11 20.40 12.13
N GLN A 239 -39.88 20.44 13.22
CA GLN A 239 -41.15 21.18 13.29
C GLN A 239 -40.94 22.70 13.21
N ALA A 240 -39.87 23.25 13.78
CA ALA A 240 -39.54 24.67 13.69
C ALA A 240 -39.23 25.08 12.22
N ILE A 241 -38.39 24.31 11.52
CA ILE A 241 -38.07 24.54 10.10
C ILE A 241 -39.32 24.42 9.22
N ASN A 242 -40.24 23.49 9.52
CA ASN A 242 -41.53 23.42 8.83
C ASN A 242 -42.30 24.73 9.02
N LYS A 243 -42.64 25.10 10.26
CA LYS A 243 -43.41 26.31 10.59
C LYS A 243 -42.83 27.58 9.97
N GLU A 244 -41.51 27.76 10.01
CA GLU A 244 -40.86 28.93 9.42
C GLU A 244 -41.04 28.97 7.89
N ILE A 245 -40.85 27.85 7.19
CA ILE A 245 -41.05 27.79 5.73
C ILE A 245 -42.53 27.96 5.37
N ASP A 246 -43.44 27.43 6.19
CA ASP A 246 -44.88 27.50 5.94
C ASP A 246 -45.39 28.96 6.12
N THR A 247 -44.92 29.68 7.15
CA THR A 247 -45.22 31.14 7.31
C THR A 247 -44.56 32.01 6.22
N GLU A 248 -43.36 31.68 5.76
CA GLU A 248 -42.72 32.38 4.63
C GLU A 248 -43.45 32.13 3.30
N TRP A 249 -44.00 30.92 3.12
CA TRP A 249 -44.86 30.57 2.00
C TRP A 249 -46.16 31.38 2.02
N GLU A 250 -46.87 31.43 3.15
CA GLU A 250 -48.11 32.20 3.33
C GLU A 250 -47.87 33.69 3.04
N SER A 251 -46.85 34.30 3.67
CA SER A 251 -46.50 35.71 3.46
C SER A 251 -46.21 36.04 1.99
N LYS A 252 -45.40 35.22 1.30
CA LYS A 252 -45.03 35.49 -0.10
C LYS A 252 -46.12 35.12 -1.10
N LEU A 253 -46.98 34.16 -0.77
CA LEU A 253 -48.18 33.85 -1.54
C LEU A 253 -49.22 34.98 -1.44
N GLN A 254 -49.36 35.60 -0.26
CA GLN A 254 -50.18 36.81 -0.12
C GLN A 254 -49.63 37.95 -0.96
N GLU A 255 -48.32 38.27 -0.88
CA GLU A 255 -47.69 39.29 -1.75
C GLU A 255 -47.93 39.04 -3.24
N LEU A 256 -47.79 37.79 -3.70
CA LEU A 256 -48.06 37.40 -5.10
C LEU A 256 -49.52 37.63 -5.48
N THR A 257 -50.45 37.28 -4.60
CA THR A 257 -51.89 37.44 -4.82
C THR A 257 -52.28 38.92 -4.85
N ASP A 258 -51.76 39.70 -3.91
CA ASP A 258 -51.84 41.16 -3.87
C ASP A 258 -51.34 41.81 -5.18
N ARG A 259 -50.21 41.36 -5.73
CA ARG A 259 -49.70 41.86 -7.02
C ARG A 259 -50.64 41.49 -8.18
N TYR A 260 -51.08 40.24 -8.24
CA TYR A 260 -51.99 39.72 -9.26
C TYR A 260 -53.32 40.49 -9.28
N GLU A 261 -53.93 40.73 -8.12
CA GLU A 261 -55.13 41.55 -8.01
C GLU A 261 -54.89 43.02 -8.40
N LYS A 262 -53.78 43.62 -7.97
CA LYS A 262 -53.44 45.01 -8.32
C LYS A 262 -53.25 45.17 -9.82
N ASP A 263 -52.62 44.22 -10.51
CA ASP A 263 -52.38 44.31 -11.95
C ASP A 263 -53.59 43.92 -12.82
N LEU A 264 -54.47 43.03 -12.33
CA LEU A 264 -55.81 42.84 -12.88
C LEU A 264 -56.65 44.13 -12.75
N ASN A 265 -56.62 44.81 -11.61
CA ASN A 265 -57.43 46.00 -11.34
C ASN A 265 -56.93 47.25 -12.09
N LYS A 266 -55.62 47.54 -12.08
CA LYS A 266 -55.02 48.70 -12.78
C LYS A 266 -55.42 48.77 -14.25
N LYS A 267 -55.51 47.62 -14.92
CA LYS A 267 -55.73 47.52 -16.36
C LYS A 267 -57.22 47.32 -16.77
N LYS A 268 -58.19 47.50 -15.85
CA LYS A 268 -59.63 47.33 -16.13
C LYS A 268 -60.19 48.24 -17.25
N LYS A 269 -59.53 49.35 -17.59
CA LYS A 269 -59.90 50.17 -18.77
C LYS A 269 -59.33 49.55 -20.07
N LYS A 270 -60.14 48.68 -20.70
CA LYS A 270 -59.89 47.96 -21.98
C LYS A 270 -58.77 46.90 -21.95
N LEU A 271 -59.02 45.77 -21.28
CA LEU A 271 -58.19 44.57 -21.42
C LEU A 271 -58.71 43.60 -22.49
N LYS A 272 -57.81 42.93 -23.25
CA LYS A 272 -58.17 41.78 -24.10
C LYS A 272 -58.00 40.48 -23.30
N ASP A 273 -58.70 39.41 -23.70
CA ASP A 273 -58.61 38.13 -22.98
C ASP A 273 -57.24 37.43 -23.11
N ALA A 274 -56.46 37.74 -24.14
CA ALA A 274 -55.07 37.34 -24.24
C ALA A 274 -54.21 37.91 -23.10
N ASP A 275 -54.43 39.17 -22.74
CA ASP A 275 -53.70 39.85 -21.66
C ASP A 275 -54.09 39.26 -20.28
N LYS A 276 -55.35 38.85 -20.09
CA LYS A 276 -55.78 38.13 -18.87
C LYS A 276 -55.00 36.82 -18.73
N LYS A 277 -54.98 36.00 -19.79
CA LYS A 277 -54.27 34.71 -19.81
C LYS A 277 -52.77 34.88 -19.54
N MET A 278 -52.14 35.89 -20.15
CA MET A 278 -50.74 36.25 -19.87
C MET A 278 -50.47 36.48 -18.38
N ILE A 279 -51.32 37.29 -17.70
CA ILE A 279 -51.13 37.64 -16.29
C ILE A 279 -51.38 36.42 -15.38
N THR A 280 -52.36 35.56 -15.69
CA THR A 280 -52.59 34.31 -14.93
C THR A 280 -51.43 33.32 -15.10
N ILE A 281 -50.94 33.13 -16.33
CA ILE A 281 -49.77 32.28 -16.61
C ILE A 281 -48.51 32.82 -15.90
N GLN A 282 -48.34 34.14 -15.83
CA GLN A 282 -47.24 34.74 -15.05
C GLN A 282 -47.37 34.42 -13.56
N PHE A 283 -48.56 34.61 -12.97
CA PHE A 283 -48.81 34.29 -11.56
C PHE A 283 -48.57 32.80 -11.22
N GLU A 284 -49.02 31.88 -12.08
CA GLU A 284 -48.77 30.44 -11.91
C GLU A 284 -47.28 30.09 -11.98
N ASN A 285 -46.53 30.72 -12.90
CA ASN A 285 -45.08 30.54 -13.00
C ASN A 285 -44.32 31.15 -11.80
N GLU A 286 -44.68 32.35 -11.34
CA GLU A 286 -44.10 32.97 -10.14
C GLU A 286 -44.40 32.13 -8.88
N LYS A 287 -45.63 31.63 -8.73
CA LYS A 287 -46.04 30.74 -7.63
C LYS A 287 -45.27 29.41 -7.66
N LYS A 288 -45.05 28.83 -8.84
CA LYS A 288 -44.25 27.61 -9.00
C LYS A 288 -42.77 27.85 -8.67
N SER A 289 -42.20 28.96 -9.15
CA SER A 289 -40.81 29.34 -8.86
C SER A 289 -40.60 29.62 -7.36
N LEU A 290 -41.58 30.23 -6.69
CA LEU A 290 -41.59 30.38 -5.23
C LEU A 290 -41.59 29.03 -4.51
N ALA A 291 -42.42 28.07 -4.96
CA ALA A 291 -42.48 26.74 -4.37
C ALA A 291 -41.15 25.96 -4.52
N GLU A 292 -40.53 26.03 -5.70
CA GLU A 292 -39.20 25.44 -5.95
C GLU A 292 -38.12 26.12 -5.09
N THR A 293 -38.16 27.45 -4.97
CA THR A 293 -37.22 28.23 -4.15
C THR A 293 -37.34 27.89 -2.65
N LEU A 294 -38.56 27.81 -2.12
CA LEU A 294 -38.79 27.48 -0.71
C LEU A 294 -38.54 26.00 -0.40
N LYS A 295 -38.77 25.09 -1.36
CA LYS A 295 -38.31 23.69 -1.26
C LYS A 295 -36.79 23.62 -1.13
N MET A 296 -36.04 24.32 -1.98
CA MET A 296 -34.57 24.37 -1.88
C MET A 296 -34.10 25.03 -0.57
N LYS A 297 -34.78 26.08 -0.08
CA LYS A 297 -34.49 26.71 1.21
C LYS A 297 -34.72 25.75 2.38
N LYS A 298 -35.83 25.00 2.35
CA LYS A 298 -36.20 23.97 3.34
C LYS A 298 -35.18 22.82 3.37
N GLU A 299 -34.77 22.33 2.20
CA GLU A 299 -33.78 21.27 2.08
C GLU A 299 -32.38 21.72 2.57
N ASN A 300 -31.91 22.89 2.15
CA ASN A 300 -30.65 23.46 2.64
C ASN A 300 -30.67 23.65 4.17
N LYS A 301 -31.75 24.22 4.74
CA LYS A 301 -31.90 24.34 6.19
C LYS A 301 -31.90 23.00 6.92
N ARG A 302 -32.67 22.03 6.43
CA ARG A 302 -32.68 20.66 7.00
C ARG A 302 -31.28 20.06 6.98
N ASN A 303 -30.55 20.17 5.87
CA ASN A 303 -29.21 19.59 5.74
C ASN A 303 -28.21 20.28 6.71
N THR A 304 -28.29 21.60 6.88
CA THR A 304 -27.48 22.34 7.86
C THR A 304 -27.84 21.98 9.31
N MET A 305 -29.13 21.87 9.63
CA MET A 305 -29.63 21.46 10.95
C MET A 305 -29.21 20.03 11.29
N THR A 306 -29.34 19.08 10.35
CA THR A 306 -28.88 17.70 10.52
C THR A 306 -27.39 17.62 10.80
N LEU A 307 -26.55 18.41 10.09
CA LEU A 307 -25.11 18.44 10.33
C LEU A 307 -24.78 19.00 11.72
N ARG A 308 -25.39 20.11 12.12
CA ARG A 308 -25.18 20.73 13.45
C ARG A 308 -25.62 19.80 14.59
N LEU A 309 -26.80 19.19 14.48
CA LEU A 309 -27.29 18.26 15.49
C LEU A 309 -26.39 17.03 15.59
N ARG A 310 -25.99 16.43 14.45
CA ARG A 310 -25.06 15.29 14.44
C ARG A 310 -23.72 15.58 15.11
N GLN A 311 -23.16 16.78 14.93
CA GLN A 311 -21.92 17.19 15.61
C GLN A 311 -22.14 17.36 17.13
N LYS A 312 -23.27 17.94 17.53
CA LYS A 312 -23.67 18.10 18.95
C LYS A 312 -23.87 16.73 19.62
N GLU A 313 -24.60 15.83 18.96
CA GLU A 313 -24.84 14.44 19.39
C GLU A 313 -23.52 13.70 19.60
N GLN A 314 -22.63 13.70 18.60
CA GLN A 314 -21.29 13.11 18.69
C GLN A 314 -20.48 13.64 19.88
N GLN A 315 -20.51 14.96 20.12
CA GLN A 315 -19.82 15.55 21.26
C GLN A 315 -20.43 15.08 22.59
N GLN A 316 -21.75 15.18 22.74
CA GLN A 316 -22.43 14.82 23.99
C GLN A 316 -22.33 13.32 24.30
N THR A 317 -22.40 12.44 23.30
CA THR A 317 -22.11 11.01 23.49
C THR A 317 -20.66 10.81 23.91
N ALA A 318 -19.67 11.42 23.23
CA ALA A 318 -18.25 11.26 23.59
C ALA A 318 -17.95 11.74 25.02
N GLU A 319 -18.56 12.84 25.46
CA GLU A 319 -18.48 13.35 26.84
C GLU A 319 -19.13 12.39 27.85
N LEU A 320 -20.28 11.78 27.49
CA LEU A 320 -20.93 10.75 28.30
C LEU A 320 -20.03 9.50 28.41
N VAL A 321 -19.55 8.93 27.30
CA VAL A 321 -18.68 7.74 27.34
C VAL A 321 -17.43 8.01 28.17
N LYS A 322 -16.85 9.21 28.10
CA LYS A 322 -15.69 9.60 28.90
C LYS A 322 -15.98 9.59 30.41
N LYS A 323 -17.14 10.13 30.83
CA LYS A 323 -17.64 10.04 32.21
C LYS A 323 -17.84 8.58 32.63
N GLN A 324 -18.53 7.79 31.80
CA GLN A 324 -18.88 6.40 32.12
C GLN A 324 -17.65 5.49 32.17
N SER A 325 -16.66 5.70 31.30
CA SER A 325 -15.35 5.04 31.33
C SER A 325 -14.58 5.31 32.62
N GLN A 326 -14.63 6.54 33.14
CA GLN A 326 -14.02 6.86 34.44
C GLN A 326 -14.74 6.12 35.59
N ILE A 327 -16.08 6.12 35.62
CA ILE A 327 -16.86 5.38 36.65
C ILE A 327 -16.57 3.87 36.58
N MET A 328 -16.47 3.30 35.38
CA MET A 328 -16.12 1.89 35.16
C MET A 328 -14.72 1.56 35.69
N LEU A 329 -13.72 2.41 35.40
CA LEU A 329 -12.35 2.25 35.90
C LEU A 329 -12.27 2.40 37.42
N GLU A 330 -13.00 3.35 38.02
CA GLU A 330 -13.07 3.54 39.47
C GLU A 330 -13.70 2.33 40.19
N MET A 331 -14.75 1.74 39.61
CA MET A 331 -15.36 0.51 40.10
C MET A 331 -14.38 -0.66 40.03
N LEU A 332 -13.78 -0.91 38.86
CA LEU A 332 -12.80 -2.00 38.70
C LEU A 332 -11.59 -1.82 39.64
N ALA A 333 -11.07 -0.60 39.78
CA ALA A 333 -9.98 -0.28 40.69
C ALA A 333 -10.38 -0.33 42.17
N LYS A 334 -11.67 -0.23 42.53
CA LYS A 334 -12.18 -0.52 43.88
C LYS A 334 -12.18 -2.03 44.14
N GLU A 335 -12.88 -2.80 43.31
CA GLU A 335 -13.03 -4.25 43.49
C GLU A 335 -11.66 -4.97 43.47
N GLN A 336 -10.73 -4.53 42.61
CA GLN A 336 -9.37 -5.07 42.58
C GLN A 336 -8.54 -4.73 43.83
N ARG A 337 -8.73 -3.55 44.45
CA ARG A 337 -8.11 -3.22 45.75
C ARG A 337 -8.69 -4.06 46.89
N GLU A 338 -10.00 -4.28 46.90
CA GLU A 338 -10.67 -5.11 47.90
C GLU A 338 -10.22 -6.58 47.79
N LEU A 339 -10.18 -7.14 46.58
CA LEU A 339 -9.62 -8.47 46.31
C LEU A 339 -8.14 -8.59 46.73
N LYS A 340 -7.29 -7.61 46.40
CA LYS A 340 -5.87 -7.61 46.79
C LYS A 340 -5.69 -7.53 48.31
N ALA A 341 -6.55 -6.78 49.00
CA ALA A 341 -6.56 -6.69 50.46
C ALA A 341 -7.13 -7.94 51.15
N GLU A 342 -8.00 -8.71 50.51
CA GLU A 342 -8.42 -10.03 50.96
C GLU A 342 -7.30 -11.07 50.80
N LEU A 343 -6.74 -11.19 49.58
CA LEU A 343 -5.66 -12.15 49.29
C LEU A 343 -4.42 -11.92 50.16
N ALA A 344 -4.05 -10.66 50.46
CA ALA A 344 -2.98 -10.36 51.40
C ALA A 344 -3.26 -10.87 52.82
N LYS A 345 -4.52 -10.75 53.30
CA LYS A 345 -4.93 -11.32 54.61
C LYS A 345 -4.92 -12.85 54.58
N GLU A 346 -5.19 -13.48 53.43
CA GLU A 346 -5.15 -14.93 53.29
C GLU A 346 -3.73 -15.48 53.19
N SER A 347 -2.80 -14.80 52.50
CA SER A 347 -1.37 -15.12 52.51
C SER A 347 -0.80 -15.07 53.94
N LEU A 348 -1.11 -14.01 54.71
CA LEU A 348 -0.71 -13.90 56.12
C LEU A 348 -1.28 -15.04 56.99
N LYS A 349 -2.54 -15.44 56.78
CA LYS A 349 -3.14 -16.61 57.46
C LYS A 349 -2.48 -17.93 57.05
N ALA A 350 -2.13 -18.10 55.78
CA ALA A 350 -1.44 -19.30 55.30
C ALA A 350 -0.06 -19.45 55.96
N LYS A 351 0.69 -18.34 56.05
CA LYS A 351 2.00 -18.27 56.73
C LYS A 351 1.91 -18.54 58.24
N HIS A 352 0.85 -18.12 58.93
CA HIS A 352 0.64 -18.47 60.34
C HIS A 352 0.19 -19.93 60.57
N ASN A 353 -0.54 -20.53 59.63
CA ASN A 353 -1.12 -21.87 59.81
C ASN A 353 -0.25 -23.03 59.30
N GLY A 354 1.02 -22.78 58.93
CA GLY A 354 1.99 -23.83 58.57
C GLY A 354 1.61 -24.66 57.33
N ARG A 355 0.79 -24.12 56.41
CA ARG A 355 0.53 -24.77 55.11
C ARG A 355 1.73 -24.59 54.17
N SER A 356 1.83 -25.49 53.19
CA SER A 356 3.01 -25.61 52.31
C SER A 356 3.43 -24.28 51.67
N GLU A 357 4.74 -24.04 51.64
CA GLU A 357 5.35 -22.79 51.18
C GLU A 357 4.90 -22.43 49.75
N GLU A 358 4.70 -23.43 48.89
CA GLU A 358 4.17 -23.31 47.53
C GLU A 358 2.83 -22.56 47.44
N ASN A 359 1.91 -22.77 48.40
CA ASN A 359 0.64 -22.04 48.43
C ASN A 359 0.83 -20.58 48.86
N GLY A 360 1.84 -20.30 49.70
CA GLY A 360 2.22 -18.94 50.07
C GLY A 360 2.84 -18.19 48.90
N THR A 361 3.78 -18.82 48.17
CA THR A 361 4.45 -18.19 47.03
C THR A 361 3.51 -17.96 45.86
N ILE A 362 2.59 -18.88 45.56
CA ILE A 362 1.57 -18.68 44.50
C ILE A 362 0.64 -17.51 44.87
N LEU A 363 0.24 -17.38 46.13
CA LEU A 363 -0.56 -16.22 46.58
C LEU A 363 0.22 -14.91 46.45
N GLU A 364 1.52 -14.88 46.76
CA GLU A 364 2.35 -13.69 46.61
C GLU A 364 2.62 -13.34 45.13
N GLU A 365 2.93 -14.31 44.27
CA GLU A 365 3.03 -14.08 42.83
C GLU A 365 1.70 -13.57 42.23
N VAL A 366 0.55 -14.08 42.67
CA VAL A 366 -0.77 -13.56 42.23
C VAL A 366 -1.04 -12.16 42.79
N ILE A 367 -0.62 -11.84 44.01
CA ILE A 367 -0.73 -10.48 44.58
C ILE A 367 0.14 -9.49 43.79
N ASP A 368 1.33 -9.88 43.32
CA ASP A 368 2.18 -9.03 42.48
C ASP A 368 1.68 -8.92 41.03
N ILE A 369 1.12 -10.00 40.47
CA ILE A 369 0.56 -10.06 39.11
C ILE A 369 -0.80 -9.35 39.01
N LEU A 370 -1.60 -9.29 40.10
CA LEU A 370 -2.79 -8.45 40.19
C LEU A 370 -2.36 -6.97 40.04
N PRO A 371 -2.59 -6.34 38.87
CA PRO A 371 -1.78 -5.19 38.48
C PRO A 371 -2.04 -3.97 39.35
N ILE A 372 -1.09 -3.02 39.31
CA ILE A 372 -1.35 -1.65 39.74
C ILE A 372 -2.08 -0.93 38.58
N THR A 373 -3.29 -1.39 38.29
CA THR A 373 -4.38 -0.59 37.71
C THR A 373 -4.79 0.55 38.65
N SER A 374 -4.47 0.41 39.94
CA SER A 374 -4.68 1.43 40.97
C SER A 374 -3.70 2.61 40.86
N VAL A 375 -3.63 3.25 39.68
CA VAL A 375 -3.28 4.67 39.56
C VAL A 375 -4.61 5.40 39.36
N THR A 376 -5.29 5.72 40.46
CA THR A 376 -6.64 6.32 40.43
C THR A 376 -6.69 7.67 39.70
N ALA A 377 -5.53 8.31 39.54
CA ALA A 377 -5.26 9.25 38.45
C ALA A 377 -4.12 8.66 37.60
N PRO A 378 -4.27 8.52 36.27
CA PRO A 378 -3.20 8.01 35.42
C PRO A 378 -2.03 9.02 35.34
N PRO A 379 -0.81 8.57 34.99
CA PRO A 379 0.37 9.44 34.93
C PRO A 379 0.23 10.51 33.84
N SER A 380 1.03 11.57 33.95
CA SER A 380 1.07 12.63 32.95
C SER A 380 1.56 12.11 31.58
N PRO A 381 1.19 12.76 30.46
CA PRO A 381 1.71 12.40 29.14
C PRO A 381 3.21 12.70 29.05
N GLU A 382 4.00 11.64 28.96
CA GLU A 382 5.46 11.66 28.92
C GLU A 382 5.97 10.80 27.76
N VAL A 383 7.22 11.05 27.31
CA VAL A 383 7.85 10.31 26.20
C VAL A 383 8.03 8.83 26.60
N PRO A 384 7.58 7.85 25.80
CA PRO A 384 7.76 6.44 26.12
C PRO A 384 9.25 6.05 26.16
N SER A 385 9.67 5.26 27.16
CA SER A 385 11.08 4.92 27.39
C SER A 385 11.66 3.89 26.42
N CYS A 386 10.84 3.31 25.55
CA CYS A 386 11.24 2.40 24.48
C CYS A 386 10.28 2.49 23.27
N ARG A 387 10.75 2.10 22.08
CA ARG A 387 9.94 2.05 20.86
C ARG A 387 9.04 0.83 20.83
N LYS A 388 8.06 0.82 19.92
CA LYS A 388 7.21 -0.35 19.61
C LYS A 388 8.04 -1.61 19.33
N GLU A 389 9.14 -1.44 18.58
CA GLU A 389 10.04 -2.54 18.18
C GLU A 389 10.82 -3.15 19.36
N ASP A 390 11.00 -2.39 20.46
CA ASP A 390 11.65 -2.88 21.68
C ASP A 390 10.69 -3.72 22.56
N ILE A 391 9.37 -3.58 22.34
CA ILE A 391 8.32 -4.33 23.06
C ILE A 391 8.09 -5.68 22.40
N PHE A 392 7.98 -5.71 21.08
CA PHE A 392 7.85 -6.93 20.28
C PHE A 392 8.53 -6.79 18.92
N SER A 393 9.29 -7.80 18.52
CA SER A 393 10.09 -7.81 17.30
C SER A 393 9.30 -8.11 16.02
N ASP A 394 8.15 -8.79 16.14
CA ASP A 394 7.28 -9.17 15.03
C ASP A 394 5.84 -9.39 15.51
N VAL A 395 4.85 -9.27 14.61
CA VAL A 395 3.41 -9.38 14.93
C VAL A 395 2.99 -10.81 15.28
N SER A 396 3.75 -11.84 14.86
CA SER A 396 3.46 -13.26 15.15
C SER A 396 3.39 -13.60 16.64
N VAL A 397 3.98 -12.78 17.54
CA VAL A 397 3.81 -12.94 19.00
C VAL A 397 2.35 -12.87 19.43
N PHE A 398 1.50 -12.16 18.67
CA PHE A 398 0.07 -12.02 18.92
C PHE A 398 -0.78 -13.05 18.17
N GLN A 399 -0.21 -13.97 17.38
CA GLN A 399 -0.99 -14.88 16.51
C GLN A 399 -2.09 -15.64 17.28
N SER A 400 -1.77 -16.22 18.45
CA SER A 400 -2.76 -16.92 19.29
C SER A 400 -3.90 -16.01 19.76
N ILE A 401 -3.63 -14.72 19.98
CA ILE A 401 -4.62 -13.74 20.43
C ILE A 401 -5.47 -13.30 19.24
N ASP A 402 -4.84 -12.95 18.12
CA ASP A 402 -5.53 -12.61 16.87
C ASP A 402 -6.45 -13.76 16.39
N GLU A 403 -6.05 -15.03 16.55
CA GLU A 403 -6.88 -16.21 16.26
C GLU A 403 -8.05 -16.41 17.23
N GLN A 404 -7.91 -16.06 18.51
CA GLN A 404 -9.03 -16.05 19.47
C GLN A 404 -9.99 -14.89 19.17
N VAL A 405 -9.45 -13.70 18.89
CA VAL A 405 -10.19 -12.49 18.52
C VAL A 405 -11.03 -12.71 17.26
N LEU A 406 -10.50 -13.40 16.25
CA LEU A 406 -11.24 -13.72 15.02
C LEU A 406 -12.48 -14.58 15.32
N LYS A 407 -12.36 -15.61 16.18
CA LYS A 407 -13.49 -16.46 16.59
C LYS A 407 -14.54 -15.68 17.38
N VAL A 408 -14.12 -14.74 18.24
CA VAL A 408 -15.04 -13.81 18.94
C VAL A 408 -15.64 -12.78 17.97
N ALA A 409 -14.96 -12.43 16.88
CA ALA A 409 -15.51 -11.54 15.86
C ALA A 409 -16.61 -12.21 14.99
N GLU A 410 -16.71 -13.54 14.99
CA GLU A 410 -17.75 -14.31 14.28
C GLU A 410 -19.02 -14.52 15.12
N SER A 411 -18.96 -14.42 16.45
CA SER A 411 -20.14 -14.50 17.32
C SER A 411 -20.82 -13.14 17.55
N GLU A 412 -22.08 -13.19 18.00
CA GLU A 412 -22.82 -12.01 18.47
C GLU A 412 -22.51 -11.73 19.94
N GLN A 413 -22.39 -10.43 20.30
CA GLN A 413 -22.22 -9.99 21.68
C GLN A 413 -23.33 -9.01 22.07
N LEU A 414 -24.01 -9.31 23.18
CA LEU A 414 -25.15 -8.54 23.68
C LEU A 414 -24.75 -7.41 24.65
N THR A 415 -23.56 -7.47 25.25
CA THR A 415 -23.07 -6.51 26.25
C THR A 415 -21.57 -6.22 26.03
N TYR A 416 -21.10 -5.07 26.51
CA TYR A 416 -19.68 -4.73 26.55
C TYR A 416 -18.93 -5.65 27.53
N THR A 417 -19.54 -5.98 28.67
CA THR A 417 -18.95 -6.93 29.64
C THR A 417 -18.73 -8.31 29.01
N ASP A 418 -19.71 -8.86 28.29
CA ASP A 418 -19.56 -10.20 27.67
C ASP A 418 -18.58 -10.20 26.49
N LEU A 419 -18.48 -9.11 25.74
CA LEU A 419 -17.46 -8.95 24.71
C LEU A 419 -16.06 -8.87 25.31
N VAL A 420 -15.84 -7.95 26.26
CA VAL A 420 -14.51 -7.77 26.87
C VAL A 420 -14.08 -9.01 27.65
N ARG A 421 -15.01 -9.70 28.31
CA ARG A 421 -14.75 -11.03 28.89
C ARG A 421 -14.26 -12.01 27.84
N GLN A 422 -15.00 -12.23 26.75
CA GLN A 422 -14.58 -13.14 25.66
C GLN A 422 -13.22 -12.76 25.03
N LEU A 423 -12.90 -11.46 24.95
CA LEU A 423 -11.61 -10.99 24.42
C LEU A 423 -10.45 -11.07 25.41
N THR A 424 -10.68 -11.04 26.73
CA THR A 424 -9.62 -10.83 27.75
C THR A 424 -9.58 -11.89 28.85
N GLU A 425 -10.43 -12.92 28.81
CA GLU A 425 -10.49 -13.95 29.86
C GLU A 425 -9.16 -14.69 30.06
N ASP A 426 -8.43 -14.97 28.97
CA ASP A 426 -7.09 -15.58 29.00
C ASP A 426 -5.92 -14.59 29.17
N LEU A 427 -6.18 -13.27 29.17
CA LEU A 427 -5.15 -12.24 28.94
C LEU A 427 -4.75 -11.52 30.23
N MET A 428 -3.49 -11.67 30.63
CA MET A 428 -2.98 -11.14 31.89
C MET A 428 -2.54 -9.69 31.76
N SER A 429 -1.82 -9.37 30.68
CA SER A 429 -1.14 -8.08 30.53
C SER A 429 -1.95 -7.05 29.75
N ASP A 430 -1.64 -5.77 29.97
CA ASP A 430 -2.35 -4.65 29.35
C ASP A 430 -2.10 -4.56 27.84
N LEU A 431 -0.91 -5.00 27.39
CA LEU A 431 -0.54 -5.14 25.99
C LEU A 431 -1.43 -6.18 25.27
N GLU A 432 -1.61 -7.36 25.86
CA GLU A 432 -2.46 -8.41 25.31
C GLU A 432 -3.92 -7.95 25.21
N LYS A 433 -4.46 -7.30 26.26
CA LYS A 433 -5.82 -6.74 26.29
C LYS A 433 -6.01 -5.65 25.23
N ALA A 434 -5.09 -4.69 25.15
CA ALA A 434 -5.12 -3.61 24.16
C ALA A 434 -5.03 -4.16 22.73
N ARG A 435 -4.19 -5.18 22.50
CA ARG A 435 -4.12 -5.91 21.23
C ARG A 435 -5.44 -6.55 20.87
N ALA A 436 -6.06 -7.30 21.78
CA ALA A 436 -7.31 -8.00 21.52
C ALA A 436 -8.45 -7.04 21.14
N ILE A 437 -8.58 -5.93 21.88
CA ILE A 437 -9.58 -4.89 21.62
C ILE A 437 -9.32 -4.19 20.27
N TYR A 438 -8.08 -3.74 20.02
CA TYR A 438 -7.71 -3.11 18.75
C TYR A 438 -7.98 -4.03 17.56
N ARG A 439 -7.59 -5.30 17.69
CA ARG A 439 -7.74 -6.31 16.64
C ARG A 439 -9.20 -6.61 16.37
N TRP A 440 -10.05 -6.73 17.39
CA TRP A 440 -11.49 -6.98 17.22
C TRP A 440 -12.16 -5.83 16.44
N ILE A 441 -11.88 -4.57 16.81
CA ILE A 441 -12.36 -3.40 16.07
C ILE A 441 -11.86 -3.44 14.62
N CYS A 442 -10.58 -3.73 14.40
CA CYS A 442 -9.95 -3.80 13.07
C CYS A 442 -10.15 -5.15 12.34
N VAL A 443 -11.19 -5.92 12.69
CA VAL A 443 -11.70 -7.07 11.90
C VAL A 443 -13.09 -6.77 11.31
N LYS A 444 -13.93 -6.02 12.01
CA LYS A 444 -15.35 -5.83 11.66
C LYS A 444 -15.49 -4.92 10.43
N ASP A 445 -15.75 -5.49 9.26
CA ASP A 445 -15.89 -4.72 8.02
C ASP A 445 -17.26 -4.01 7.94
N LEU A 446 -17.31 -2.74 8.35
CA LEU A 446 -18.50 -1.89 8.27
C LEU A 446 -19.05 -1.65 6.86
N ASN A 447 -18.30 -1.87 5.78
CA ASN A 447 -18.85 -1.76 4.42
C ASN A 447 -19.68 -3.00 4.07
N VAL A 448 -19.18 -4.19 4.40
CA VAL A 448 -19.85 -5.48 4.15
C VAL A 448 -20.95 -5.80 5.18
N MET A 449 -20.77 -5.44 6.46
CA MET A 449 -21.73 -5.78 7.51
C MET A 449 -23.08 -5.06 7.29
N GLU A 450 -24.12 -5.83 6.98
CA GLU A 450 -25.51 -5.41 7.09
C GLU A 450 -25.94 -5.52 8.56
N PHE A 451 -26.75 -4.57 9.03
CA PHE A 451 -27.26 -4.51 10.39
C PHE A 451 -28.78 -4.46 10.32
N ASP A 452 -29.46 -5.30 11.10
CA ASP A 452 -30.92 -5.28 11.20
C ASP A 452 -31.42 -3.92 11.73
N ASP A 453 -32.58 -3.48 11.27
CA ASP A 453 -33.25 -2.30 11.80
C ASP A 453 -33.83 -2.53 13.20
N GLY A 454 -34.10 -3.79 13.56
CA GLY A 454 -34.37 -4.22 14.94
C GLY A 454 -33.14 -4.31 15.84
N LEU A 455 -31.93 -4.10 15.33
CA LEU A 455 -30.69 -4.30 16.10
C LEU A 455 -30.52 -3.22 17.18
N ASN A 456 -30.43 -3.67 18.43
CA ASN A 456 -30.32 -2.80 19.60
C ASN A 456 -29.00 -1.99 19.56
N VAL A 457 -29.16 -0.66 19.61
CA VAL A 457 -28.10 0.35 19.39
C VAL A 457 -27.01 0.29 20.47
N ASP A 458 -27.37 -0.18 21.66
CA ASP A 458 -26.54 -0.16 22.87
C ASP A 458 -25.62 -1.38 22.95
N THR A 459 -25.73 -2.33 22.01
CA THR A 459 -24.81 -3.47 21.87
C THR A 459 -23.50 -3.06 21.19
N PRO A 460 -22.40 -3.84 21.32
CA PRO A 460 -21.20 -3.66 20.51
C PRO A 460 -21.46 -3.68 18.99
N MET A 461 -22.48 -4.40 18.51
CA MET A 461 -22.90 -4.35 17.10
C MET A 461 -23.69 -3.07 16.78
N GLY A 462 -24.44 -2.56 17.76
CA GLY A 462 -25.17 -1.29 17.68
C GLY A 462 -24.25 -0.08 17.58
N LEU A 463 -23.14 -0.03 18.33
CA LEU A 463 -22.10 0.99 18.12
C LEU A 463 -21.41 0.84 16.77
N LEU A 464 -21.19 -0.38 16.26
CA LEU A 464 -20.65 -0.58 14.91
C LEU A 464 -21.61 -0.10 13.81
N ARG A 465 -22.93 -0.33 13.97
CA ARG A 465 -23.99 0.30 13.15
C ARG A 465 -23.94 1.82 13.29
N GLY A 466 -23.74 2.32 14.51
CA GLY A 466 -23.52 3.72 14.84
C GLY A 466 -22.31 4.34 14.14
N ILE A 467 -21.20 3.62 14.00
CA ILE A 467 -20.01 4.09 13.26
C ILE A 467 -20.26 4.04 11.74
N LYS A 468 -20.97 3.02 11.23
CA LYS A 468 -21.36 2.91 9.80
C LYS A 468 -22.28 4.06 9.37
N LEU A 469 -23.25 4.42 10.21
CA LEU A 469 -24.11 5.60 10.03
C LEU A 469 -23.38 6.91 10.43
N GLY A 470 -22.32 6.78 11.25
CA GLY A 470 -21.46 7.81 11.80
C GLY A 470 -22.15 8.74 12.80
N THR A 471 -23.06 8.21 13.62
CA THR A 471 -23.42 8.81 14.92
C THR A 471 -22.31 8.57 15.94
N GLU A 472 -21.65 7.41 15.86
CA GLU A 472 -20.55 6.99 16.73
C GLU A 472 -19.19 7.06 16.03
N THR A 473 -18.11 6.86 16.80
CA THR A 473 -16.73 6.85 16.27
C THR A 473 -15.88 5.72 16.84
N TYR A 474 -14.88 5.29 16.06
CA TYR A 474 -13.91 4.26 16.46
C TYR A 474 -13.13 4.59 17.74
N HIS A 475 -12.82 5.87 18.00
CA HIS A 475 -12.03 6.26 19.18
C HIS A 475 -12.86 6.28 20.47
N VAL A 476 -14.17 6.54 20.36
CA VAL A 476 -15.13 6.39 21.47
C VAL A 476 -15.34 4.90 21.78
N LEU A 477 -15.54 4.05 20.76
CA LEU A 477 -15.66 2.60 20.93
C LEU A 477 -14.41 1.97 21.57
N PHE A 478 -13.20 2.34 21.10
CA PHE A 478 -11.95 1.84 21.67
C PHE A 478 -11.78 2.29 23.13
N MET A 479 -12.06 3.56 23.46
CA MET A 479 -12.04 4.06 24.84
C MET A 479 -13.02 3.32 25.75
N ARG A 480 -14.27 3.07 25.28
CA ARG A 480 -15.28 2.29 26.01
C ARG A 480 -14.75 0.89 26.32
N LEU A 481 -14.32 0.13 25.31
CA LEU A 481 -13.84 -1.24 25.50
C LEU A 481 -12.56 -1.31 26.37
N CYS A 482 -11.66 -0.34 26.26
CA CYS A 482 -10.51 -0.22 27.17
C CYS A 482 -10.94 -0.07 28.64
N SER A 483 -11.89 0.82 28.92
CA SER A 483 -12.35 1.03 30.31
C SER A 483 -12.99 -0.21 30.93
N TYR A 484 -13.74 -1.00 30.15
CA TYR A 484 -14.28 -2.29 30.59
C TYR A 484 -13.19 -3.36 30.81
N ALA A 485 -12.01 -3.23 30.18
CA ALA A 485 -10.85 -4.12 30.38
C ALA A 485 -9.91 -3.66 31.52
N GLY A 486 -10.24 -2.57 32.22
CA GLY A 486 -9.38 -1.98 33.24
C GLY A 486 -8.23 -1.12 32.69
N LEU A 487 -8.27 -0.74 31.41
CA LEU A 487 -7.23 0.05 30.76
C LEU A 487 -7.60 1.54 30.73
N HIS A 488 -6.72 2.40 31.23
CA HIS A 488 -6.86 3.85 31.03
C HIS A 488 -6.65 4.18 29.55
N CYS A 489 -7.62 4.84 28.94
CA CYS A 489 -7.60 5.27 27.55
C CYS A 489 -8.19 6.67 27.45
N VAL A 490 -7.60 7.53 26.62
CA VAL A 490 -8.03 8.91 26.42
C VAL A 490 -8.39 9.18 24.96
N GLU A 491 -9.20 10.21 24.74
CA GLU A 491 -9.31 10.89 23.46
C GLU A 491 -8.23 11.98 23.32
N ILE A 492 -7.53 12.02 22.17
CA ILE A 492 -6.62 13.10 21.78
C ILE A 492 -7.21 13.79 20.55
N LYS A 493 -7.48 15.09 20.67
CA LYS A 493 -8.04 15.95 19.62
C LYS A 493 -6.92 16.76 18.95
N GLY A 494 -7.02 16.95 17.64
CA GLY A 494 -6.03 17.69 16.86
C GLY A 494 -6.35 17.70 15.38
N HIS A 495 -5.31 17.80 14.54
CA HIS A 495 -5.41 17.81 13.08
C HIS A 495 -4.66 16.63 12.46
N SER A 496 -5.01 16.22 11.24
CA SER A 496 -4.28 15.16 10.54
C SER A 496 -4.22 15.37 9.03
N LYS A 497 -3.18 14.86 8.36
CA LYS A 497 -2.97 14.96 6.91
C LYS A 497 -3.91 13.99 6.16
N SER A 498 -5.21 14.12 6.38
CA SER A 498 -6.26 13.17 5.98
C SER A 498 -6.73 13.37 4.53
N VAL A 499 -7.93 12.91 4.18
CA VAL A 499 -8.45 12.97 2.81
C VAL A 499 -8.64 14.43 2.38
N GLY A 500 -8.01 14.81 1.26
CA GLY A 500 -8.06 16.17 0.72
C GLY A 500 -6.94 17.09 1.21
N TYR A 501 -6.06 16.64 2.12
CA TYR A 501 -4.82 17.35 2.41
C TYR A 501 -3.81 17.16 1.27
N GLU A 502 -3.12 18.22 0.90
CA GLU A 502 -2.04 18.25 -0.08
C GLU A 502 -0.78 18.87 0.55
N PRO A 503 0.45 18.44 0.21
CA PRO A 503 1.68 18.98 0.81
C PRO A 503 1.77 20.52 0.64
N GLY A 504 2.07 21.22 1.74
CA GLY A 504 2.09 22.68 1.77
C GLY A 504 0.71 23.36 1.73
N MET A 505 -0.38 22.63 2.04
CA MET A 505 -1.63 23.25 2.47
C MET A 505 -1.50 23.78 3.91
N LYS A 506 -2.12 24.93 4.17
CA LYS A 506 -2.30 25.44 5.53
C LYS A 506 -3.56 24.83 6.18
N ILE A 507 -3.48 24.57 7.48
CA ILE A 507 -4.52 24.00 8.33
C ILE A 507 -5.11 25.14 9.17
N SER A 508 -6.39 25.44 8.95
CA SER A 508 -7.16 26.29 9.87
C SER A 508 -7.75 25.46 11.02
N PRO A 509 -8.13 26.08 12.15
CA PRO A 509 -8.72 25.40 13.30
C PRO A 509 -9.98 24.55 13.00
N THR A 510 -10.67 24.79 11.88
CA THR A 510 -11.86 24.03 11.46
C THR A 510 -11.60 23.03 10.33
N THR A 511 -10.41 23.02 9.73
CA THR A 511 -10.03 22.06 8.68
C THR A 511 -9.25 20.88 9.25
N PHE A 512 -9.42 19.70 8.64
CA PHE A 512 -8.63 18.50 8.96
C PHE A 512 -8.65 18.04 10.43
N GLN A 513 -9.62 18.53 11.22
CA GLN A 513 -9.87 18.11 12.59
C GLN A 513 -10.04 16.59 12.65
N ASN A 514 -9.43 15.96 13.66
CA ASN A 514 -9.46 14.52 13.85
C ASN A 514 -9.22 14.16 15.33
N THR A 515 -9.62 12.94 15.70
CA THR A 515 -9.45 12.40 17.06
C THR A 515 -8.92 10.97 16.99
N TRP A 516 -8.00 10.64 17.89
CA TRP A 516 -7.40 9.31 18.09
C TRP A 516 -7.31 9.02 19.59
N ASN A 517 -6.67 7.91 19.96
CA ASN A 517 -6.48 7.53 21.35
C ASN A 517 -5.00 7.51 21.74
N ALA A 518 -4.75 7.68 23.04
CA ALA A 518 -3.64 7.03 23.70
C ALA A 518 -4.18 6.09 24.78
N VAL A 519 -3.57 4.91 24.90
CA VAL A 519 -3.85 3.92 25.94
C VAL A 519 -2.65 3.82 26.86
N LEU A 520 -2.90 3.64 28.16
CA LEU A 520 -1.86 3.37 29.13
C LEU A 520 -1.55 1.87 29.12
N ILE A 521 -0.33 1.51 28.70
CA ILE A 521 0.17 0.13 28.71
C ILE A 521 1.44 0.13 29.56
N ASP A 522 1.48 -0.71 30.59
CA ASP A 522 2.67 -0.86 31.45
C ASP A 522 3.15 0.44 32.12
N ARG A 523 2.22 1.37 32.36
CA ARG A 523 2.37 2.76 32.86
C ARG A 523 2.86 3.80 31.84
N GLU A 524 3.01 3.46 30.57
CA GLU A 524 3.37 4.40 29.51
C GLU A 524 2.21 4.66 28.55
N TRP A 525 2.12 5.88 28.03
CA TRP A 525 1.10 6.26 27.05
C TRP A 525 1.51 5.82 25.65
N ARG A 526 0.64 5.10 24.94
CA ARG A 526 0.90 4.53 23.62
C ARG A 526 -0.21 4.92 22.63
N LEU A 527 0.18 5.50 21.49
CA LEU A 527 -0.72 6.09 20.50
C LEU A 527 -1.41 5.00 19.66
N ILE A 528 -2.73 5.12 19.48
CA ILE A 528 -3.56 4.17 18.72
C ILE A 528 -4.57 4.94 17.86
N GLN A 529 -4.73 4.54 16.60
CA GLN A 529 -5.73 5.10 15.69
C GLN A 529 -6.49 4.00 14.92
N CYS A 530 -7.50 3.43 15.58
CA CYS A 530 -8.35 2.35 15.04
C CYS A 530 -8.99 2.67 13.68
N ASN A 531 -9.34 3.93 13.39
CA ASN A 531 -9.96 4.29 12.10
C ASN A 531 -8.98 4.21 10.91
N TRP A 532 -7.67 4.35 11.14
CA TRP A 532 -6.64 4.10 10.12
C TRP A 532 -6.16 2.64 10.14
N GLY A 533 -6.23 1.97 11.30
CA GLY A 533 -5.99 0.52 11.40
C GLY A 533 -7.02 -0.33 10.66
N ALA A 534 -8.30 0.03 10.74
CA ALA A 534 -9.44 -0.66 10.11
C ALA A 534 -9.63 -0.33 8.61
N ARG A 535 -8.53 -0.10 7.88
CA ARG A 535 -8.58 0.56 6.56
C ARG A 535 -9.20 -0.29 5.44
N HIS A 536 -10.44 0.02 5.11
CA HIS A 536 -11.11 -0.53 3.92
C HIS A 536 -10.49 -0.03 2.60
N LEU A 537 -10.25 -0.96 1.68
CA LEU A 537 -10.72 -0.92 0.28
C LEU A 537 -10.20 -2.15 -0.49
N VAL A 538 -11.09 -3.08 -0.82
CA VAL A 538 -10.95 -3.91 -2.03
C VAL A 538 -12.28 -3.89 -2.75
N LEU A 539 -12.29 -3.40 -3.99
CA LEU A 539 -13.33 -3.73 -4.95
C LEU A 539 -12.71 -4.67 -5.99
N SER A 540 -12.84 -5.97 -5.76
CA SER A 540 -12.81 -6.96 -6.83
C SER A 540 -14.04 -6.74 -7.70
N LYS A 541 -14.00 -5.73 -8.58
CA LYS A 541 -14.97 -5.61 -9.68
C LYS A 541 -14.55 -6.50 -10.84
N ASP A 542 -14.50 -7.80 -10.53
CA ASP A 542 -14.34 -8.86 -11.50
C ASP A 542 -15.62 -8.95 -12.33
N LYS A 543 -15.64 -8.16 -13.41
CA LYS A 543 -16.67 -8.19 -14.43
C LYS A 543 -16.51 -9.45 -15.29
N GLU A 544 -16.75 -10.62 -14.71
CA GLU A 544 -17.21 -11.86 -15.36
C GLU A 544 -17.10 -13.06 -14.39
N ASP A 545 -17.97 -13.13 -13.38
CA ASP A 545 -18.88 -14.29 -13.29
C ASP A 545 -20.12 -14.06 -12.40
N LYS A 546 -21.25 -14.67 -12.76
CA LYS A 546 -22.50 -14.67 -11.96
C LYS A 546 -22.85 -16.09 -11.51
N LYS A 547 -21.98 -16.72 -10.72
CA LYS A 547 -22.25 -18.00 -10.06
C LYS A 547 -21.83 -17.97 -8.59
N LYS A 548 -22.54 -18.73 -7.75
CA LYS A 548 -22.41 -18.69 -6.29
C LYS A 548 -21.06 -19.27 -5.83
N GLY A 549 -20.30 -18.48 -5.09
CA GLY A 549 -19.08 -18.87 -4.37
C GLY A 549 -18.42 -17.61 -3.80
N ASN A 550 -18.06 -17.60 -2.52
CA ASN A 550 -17.71 -16.39 -1.76
C ASN A 550 -16.70 -15.47 -2.48
N ASP A 551 -17.08 -14.20 -2.69
CA ASP A 551 -16.15 -13.10 -2.97
C ASP A 551 -15.20 -12.93 -1.76
N HIS A 552 -14.04 -13.58 -1.80
CA HIS A 552 -13.03 -13.50 -0.74
C HIS A 552 -12.26 -12.16 -0.80
N ILE A 553 -12.97 -11.09 -0.45
CA ILE A 553 -12.43 -9.76 -0.16
C ILE A 553 -11.43 -9.89 0.99
N ARG A 554 -10.13 -10.01 0.67
CA ARG A 554 -9.06 -10.06 1.68
C ARG A 554 -8.89 -8.68 2.33
N TYR A 555 -9.54 -8.53 3.47
CA TYR A 555 -9.31 -7.43 4.41
C TYR A 555 -7.86 -7.48 4.93
N GLN A 556 -7.14 -6.37 4.84
CA GLN A 556 -5.81 -6.20 5.43
C GLN A 556 -5.86 -4.97 6.35
N TYR A 557 -5.90 -5.23 7.65
CA TYR A 557 -5.73 -4.19 8.66
C TYR A 557 -4.30 -3.61 8.57
N ASP A 558 -4.13 -2.38 9.02
CA ASP A 558 -2.83 -1.70 9.01
C ASP A 558 -2.24 -1.68 10.44
N GLU A 559 -1.19 -2.47 10.64
CA GLU A 559 -0.49 -2.65 11.92
C GLU A 559 0.21 -1.37 12.41
N HIS A 560 0.52 -0.43 11.51
CA HIS A 560 1.25 0.78 11.87
C HIS A 560 0.52 1.62 12.93
N TYR A 561 -0.82 1.64 12.91
CA TYR A 561 -1.66 2.45 13.80
C TYR A 561 -1.98 1.80 15.16
N PHE A 562 -1.35 0.66 15.48
CA PHE A 562 -1.30 0.08 16.82
C PHE A 562 0.03 0.46 17.49
N MET A 563 -0.03 1.19 18.61
CA MET A 563 1.14 1.60 19.41
C MET A 563 2.22 2.32 18.59
N THR A 564 1.82 3.21 17.68
CA THR A 564 2.74 3.90 16.76
C THR A 564 3.79 4.70 17.53
N ASN A 565 5.04 4.66 17.08
CA ASN A 565 6.11 5.48 17.65
C ASN A 565 5.79 6.98 17.45
N PRO A 566 5.95 7.86 18.46
CA PRO A 566 5.56 9.27 18.36
C PRO A 566 6.18 10.05 17.19
N ASP A 567 7.45 9.79 16.88
CA ASP A 567 8.22 10.39 15.77
C ASP A 567 7.74 9.97 14.38
N GLU A 568 7.04 8.85 14.28
CA GLU A 568 6.36 8.39 13.07
C GLU A 568 4.93 8.93 13.01
N PHE A 569 4.19 8.85 14.11
CA PHE A 569 2.79 9.28 14.22
C PHE A 569 2.62 10.78 13.95
N ILE A 570 3.54 11.61 14.44
CA ILE A 570 3.57 13.06 14.20
C ILE A 570 3.70 13.44 12.72
N GLN A 571 4.11 12.53 11.84
CA GLN A 571 4.15 12.82 10.39
C GLN A 571 2.74 12.92 9.79
N GLU A 572 1.74 12.22 10.38
CA GLU A 572 0.35 12.19 9.92
C GLU A 572 -0.65 12.90 10.84
N PHE A 573 -0.41 12.97 12.16
CA PHE A 573 -1.34 13.49 13.17
C PHE A 573 -0.66 14.50 14.12
N TRP A 574 -1.22 15.70 14.25
CA TRP A 574 -0.74 16.75 15.16
C TRP A 574 -1.76 17.01 16.28
N PRO A 575 -1.49 16.59 17.53
CA PRO A 575 -2.28 16.94 18.70
C PRO A 575 -2.36 18.45 18.93
N GLN A 576 -3.55 18.94 19.29
CA GLN A 576 -3.76 20.35 19.65
C GLN A 576 -3.08 20.73 20.98
N ASP A 577 -2.94 19.75 21.88
CA ASP A 577 -2.28 19.90 23.18
C ASP A 577 -0.86 19.29 23.10
N PRO A 578 0.22 20.10 23.15
CA PRO A 578 1.58 19.64 22.84
C PRO A 578 2.07 18.45 23.67
N LYS A 579 1.58 18.26 24.90
CA LYS A 579 1.99 17.11 25.74
C LYS A 579 1.61 15.77 25.13
N TRP A 580 0.51 15.73 24.36
CA TRP A 580 0.05 14.53 23.67
C TRP A 580 0.81 14.24 22.37
N GLN A 581 1.83 15.03 22.02
CA GLN A 581 2.79 14.66 20.98
C GLN A 581 3.72 13.53 21.43
N LEU A 582 3.96 13.39 22.75
CA LEU A 582 4.85 12.37 23.33
C LEU A 582 6.28 12.40 22.72
N LEU A 583 6.75 13.59 22.33
CA LEU A 583 8.09 13.86 21.79
C LEU A 583 8.96 14.57 22.83
N GLU A 584 10.28 14.32 22.80
CA GLU A 584 11.29 15.05 23.60
C GLU A 584 11.32 16.55 23.28
N SER A 585 10.90 16.93 22.08
CA SER A 585 10.72 18.30 21.63
C SER A 585 9.46 18.39 20.76
N PRO A 586 8.32 18.82 21.34
CA PRO A 586 7.08 19.02 20.60
C PRO A 586 7.21 20.09 19.52
N ILE A 587 6.58 19.87 18.36
CA ILE A 587 6.64 20.74 17.18
C ILE A 587 5.39 21.63 17.05
N THR A 588 5.53 22.79 16.41
CA THR A 588 4.40 23.69 16.12
C THR A 588 3.53 23.16 14.97
N LEU A 589 2.37 23.81 14.75
CA LEU A 589 1.50 23.49 13.62
C LEU A 589 2.18 23.80 12.28
N GLU A 590 2.93 24.91 12.21
CA GLU A 590 3.69 25.33 11.03
C GLU A 590 4.78 24.34 10.67
N GLU A 591 5.46 23.77 11.68
CA GLU A 591 6.44 22.69 11.48
C GLU A 591 5.78 21.40 11.01
N PHE A 592 4.60 21.04 11.55
CA PHE A 592 3.83 19.89 11.09
C PHE A 592 3.34 20.02 9.65
N GLU A 593 2.87 21.20 9.24
CA GLU A 593 2.53 21.51 7.84
C GLU A 593 3.75 21.44 6.91
N ALA A 594 4.92 21.83 7.42
CA ALA A 594 6.19 21.78 6.72
C ALA A 594 6.75 20.35 6.62
N LEU A 595 6.42 19.43 7.54
CA LEU A 595 6.79 18.01 7.43
C LEU A 595 6.16 17.35 6.19
N PRO A 596 6.89 16.45 5.48
CA PRO A 596 6.39 15.78 4.29
C PRO A 596 5.08 15.01 4.54
N PHE A 597 4.36 14.74 3.46
CA PHE A 597 3.20 13.85 3.51
C PHE A 597 3.72 12.41 3.42
N VAL A 598 3.68 11.70 4.53
CA VAL A 598 4.13 10.30 4.68
C VAL A 598 2.92 9.42 5.01
N ARG A 599 3.00 8.12 4.73
CA ARG A 599 1.99 7.12 5.10
C ARG A 599 2.62 5.88 5.73
N SER A 600 1.83 5.13 6.52
CA SER A 600 2.18 3.84 7.14
C SER A 600 3.18 2.96 6.37
N ILE A 601 3.01 2.80 5.06
CA ILE A 601 3.89 1.99 4.18
C ILE A 601 5.36 2.44 4.16
N PHE A 602 5.63 3.72 4.39
CA PHE A 602 6.99 4.25 4.52
C PHE A 602 7.70 3.66 5.75
N PHE A 603 7.00 3.62 6.88
CA PHE A 603 7.49 3.08 8.15
C PHE A 603 7.46 1.55 8.18
N GLN A 604 6.43 0.91 7.58
CA GLN A 604 6.34 -0.55 7.45
C GLN A 604 7.56 -1.14 6.74
N TYR A 605 8.08 -0.44 5.72
CA TYR A 605 9.31 -0.80 5.01
C TYR A 605 10.57 -0.11 5.57
N LYS A 606 10.47 0.48 6.78
CA LYS A 606 11.53 1.19 7.54
C LYS A 606 12.33 2.22 6.71
N MET A 607 11.70 2.81 5.69
CA MET A 607 12.34 3.75 4.77
C MET A 607 12.64 5.08 5.48
N ARG A 608 13.66 5.81 5.00
CA ARG A 608 14.09 7.09 5.60
C ARG A 608 14.45 8.10 4.51
N PHE A 609 14.15 9.38 4.72
CA PHE A 609 14.56 10.43 3.79
C PHE A 609 16.05 10.77 3.95
N GLU A 610 16.73 10.99 2.83
CA GLU A 610 18.13 11.41 2.79
C GLU A 610 18.20 12.81 2.15
N GLY A 611 18.80 13.77 2.86
CA GLY A 611 18.80 15.18 2.48
C GLY A 611 17.47 15.90 2.78
N HIS A 612 16.45 15.74 1.94
CA HIS A 612 15.26 16.59 1.99
C HIS A 612 14.23 16.16 3.05
N LYS A 613 13.72 17.11 3.84
CA LYS A 613 12.83 16.87 5.00
C LYS A 613 11.56 17.75 5.03
N LEU A 614 11.20 18.42 3.93
CA LEU A 614 10.02 19.31 3.88
C LEU A 614 8.94 18.78 2.92
N ALA A 615 7.73 19.31 3.05
CA ALA A 615 6.57 19.05 2.19
C ALA A 615 6.66 19.74 0.82
N VAL A 616 7.42 20.83 0.75
CA VAL A 616 7.53 21.73 -0.42
C VAL A 616 8.99 21.83 -0.85
N ILE A 617 9.25 21.49 -2.11
CA ILE A 617 10.58 21.52 -2.73
C ILE A 617 10.58 22.58 -3.81
N HIS A 618 11.38 23.63 -3.65
CA HIS A 618 11.63 24.60 -4.72
C HIS A 618 12.67 24.01 -5.68
N THR A 619 12.49 24.24 -6.98
CA THR A 619 13.44 23.76 -8.00
C THR A 619 14.65 24.69 -8.12
N ASP A 620 15.72 24.18 -8.74
CA ASP A 620 16.76 25.03 -9.31
C ASP A 620 16.26 25.85 -10.52
N ASP A 621 17.15 26.66 -11.08
CA ASP A 621 16.93 27.52 -12.26
C ASP A 621 16.63 26.74 -13.56
N LYS A 622 16.77 25.41 -13.56
CA LYS A 622 16.49 24.50 -14.67
C LYS A 622 15.26 23.62 -14.39
N GLY A 623 14.50 23.90 -13.33
CA GLY A 623 13.32 23.14 -12.95
C GLY A 623 13.63 21.80 -12.27
N GLY A 624 14.88 21.56 -11.87
CA GLY A 624 15.36 20.37 -11.19
C GLY A 624 15.01 20.36 -9.69
N ALA A 625 14.49 19.24 -9.19
CA ALA A 625 14.29 18.96 -7.77
C ALA A 625 14.59 17.47 -7.49
N LYS A 626 15.24 17.16 -6.36
CA LYS A 626 15.68 15.81 -6.01
C LYS A 626 14.99 15.33 -4.73
N ILE A 627 14.36 14.15 -4.80
CA ILE A 627 13.87 13.41 -3.63
C ILE A 627 14.71 12.14 -3.52
N THR A 628 15.26 11.88 -2.34
CA THR A 628 16.09 10.70 -2.08
C THR A 628 15.58 9.96 -0.84
N ILE A 629 15.35 8.66 -0.99
CA ILE A 629 14.81 7.78 0.05
C ILE A 629 15.75 6.59 0.18
N ARG A 630 16.22 6.35 1.40
CA ARG A 630 17.05 5.20 1.75
C ARG A 630 16.17 4.03 2.18
N VAL A 631 16.53 2.85 1.69
CA VAL A 631 15.84 1.57 1.90
C VAL A 631 16.72 0.70 2.80
N PRO A 632 16.16 -0.10 3.72
CA PRO A 632 16.92 -1.11 4.45
C PRO A 632 17.56 -2.15 3.51
N GLU A 633 18.74 -2.66 3.87
CA GLU A 633 19.45 -3.70 3.10
C GLU A 633 18.61 -4.97 2.94
N GLU A 634 17.84 -5.33 3.99
CA GLU A 634 16.83 -6.41 3.99
C GLU A 634 15.70 -6.24 2.95
N HIS A 635 15.58 -5.08 2.30
CA HIS A 635 14.52 -4.73 1.36
C HIS A 635 15.03 -4.18 0.01
N GLU A 636 16.35 -3.98 -0.13
CA GLU A 636 17.01 -3.40 -1.30
C GLU A 636 16.67 -4.09 -2.63
N ASN A 637 16.56 -5.43 -2.60
CA ASN A 637 16.26 -6.25 -3.78
C ASN A 637 14.78 -6.67 -3.87
N ASP A 638 13.94 -6.26 -2.93
CA ASP A 638 12.54 -6.66 -2.87
C ASP A 638 11.54 -5.50 -3.09
N LEU A 639 11.90 -4.23 -2.87
CA LEU A 639 10.97 -3.09 -3.05
C LEU A 639 11.02 -2.47 -4.45
N VAL A 640 9.87 -2.37 -5.11
CA VAL A 640 9.69 -1.61 -6.36
C VAL A 640 8.99 -0.30 -6.06
N PHE A 641 9.53 0.77 -6.63
CA PHE A 641 8.93 2.10 -6.58
C PHE A 641 8.24 2.47 -7.88
N PHE A 642 7.10 3.15 -7.74
CA PHE A 642 6.36 3.80 -8.81
C PHE A 642 6.08 5.24 -8.41
N TYR A 643 5.86 6.13 -9.38
CA TYR A 643 5.57 7.53 -9.12
C TYR A 643 4.50 8.07 -10.07
N GLN A 644 3.84 9.16 -9.67
CA GLN A 644 2.98 9.97 -10.52
C GLN A 644 3.35 11.45 -10.34
N LEU A 645 3.48 12.18 -11.45
CA LEU A 645 3.70 13.63 -11.45
C LEU A 645 2.49 14.32 -12.08
N ARG A 646 1.91 15.31 -11.41
CA ARG A 646 0.73 16.05 -11.88
C ARG A 646 0.81 17.53 -11.52
N PHE A 647 0.07 18.38 -12.24
CA PHE A 647 -0.11 19.77 -11.84
C PHE A 647 -0.86 19.89 -10.50
N ALA A 648 -0.51 20.90 -9.71
CA ALA A 648 -1.20 21.24 -8.46
C ALA A 648 -2.46 22.08 -8.68
N GLU A 649 -2.54 22.80 -9.80
CA GLU A 649 -3.71 23.57 -10.21
C GLU A 649 -4.90 22.64 -10.48
N LYS A 650 -6.04 22.86 -9.81
CA LYS A 650 -7.21 21.95 -9.87
C LYS A 650 -7.77 21.75 -11.28
N GLU A 651 -7.64 22.74 -12.16
CA GLU A 651 -8.08 22.68 -13.56
C GLU A 651 -7.18 21.72 -14.37
N LYS A 652 -5.86 21.85 -14.22
CA LYS A 652 -4.84 21.03 -14.89
C LYS A 652 -4.56 19.69 -14.17
N ALA A 653 -5.13 19.45 -12.99
CA ALA A 653 -4.86 18.24 -12.20
C ALA A 653 -5.29 16.92 -12.88
N LYS A 654 -6.04 16.98 -13.98
CA LYS A 654 -6.39 15.84 -14.85
C LYS A 654 -5.54 15.74 -16.12
N GLU A 655 -4.63 16.68 -16.36
CA GLU A 655 -3.71 16.67 -17.48
C GLU A 655 -2.48 15.83 -17.14
N THR A 656 -2.39 14.63 -17.72
CA THR A 656 -1.21 13.74 -17.61
C THR A 656 -0.15 14.00 -18.68
N MET A 657 -0.40 14.94 -19.61
CA MET A 657 0.41 15.14 -20.83
C MET A 657 0.81 16.61 -20.98
N TYR A 658 2.12 16.89 -21.02
CA TYR A 658 2.64 18.20 -21.41
C TYR A 658 3.11 18.16 -22.87
N ARG A 659 2.52 19.01 -23.73
CA ARG A 659 2.84 19.10 -25.18
C ARG A 659 2.90 17.73 -25.90
N GLY A 660 2.01 16.81 -25.52
CA GLY A 660 1.93 15.47 -26.09
C GLY A 660 2.94 14.45 -25.54
N SER A 661 3.69 14.78 -24.48
CA SER A 661 4.54 13.85 -23.74
C SER A 661 4.01 13.63 -22.31
N PRO A 662 3.94 12.38 -21.82
CA PRO A 662 3.56 12.08 -20.44
C PRO A 662 4.40 12.85 -19.39
N LEU A 663 3.77 13.33 -18.32
CA LEU A 663 4.46 14.04 -17.22
C LEU A 663 5.49 13.15 -16.51
N GLU A 664 5.28 11.83 -16.50
CA GLU A 664 6.19 10.85 -15.90
C GLU A 664 7.56 10.84 -16.59
N ARG A 665 7.64 11.26 -17.85
CA ARG A 665 8.92 11.40 -18.58
C ARG A 665 9.74 12.62 -18.15
N PHE A 666 9.24 13.42 -17.22
CA PHE A 666 9.98 14.52 -16.57
C PHE A 666 10.53 14.11 -15.18
N VAL A 667 10.54 12.81 -14.86
CA VAL A 667 11.13 12.26 -13.62
C VAL A 667 12.16 11.18 -13.96
N PHE A 668 13.39 11.35 -13.47
CA PHE A 668 14.42 10.32 -13.53
C PHE A 668 14.45 9.55 -12.21
N GLN A 669 13.83 8.36 -12.18
CA GLN A 669 13.94 7.40 -11.07
C GLN A 669 15.18 6.52 -11.26
N THR A 670 16.06 6.45 -10.27
CA THR A 670 17.20 5.53 -10.24
C THR A 670 17.36 4.90 -8.85
N MET A 671 17.94 3.71 -8.78
CA MET A 671 18.21 2.97 -7.55
C MET A 671 19.71 2.63 -7.52
N VAL A 672 20.45 3.24 -6.60
CA VAL A 672 21.90 3.07 -6.46
C VAL A 672 22.18 2.51 -5.07
N ASP A 673 22.83 1.35 -5.04
CA ASP A 673 23.04 0.56 -3.82
C ASP A 673 21.70 0.42 -3.04
N ASN A 674 21.59 0.91 -1.79
CA ASN A 674 20.33 0.90 -1.01
C ASN A 674 19.52 2.21 -1.01
N THR A 675 19.78 3.14 -1.93
CA THR A 675 19.10 4.44 -2.01
C THR A 675 18.37 4.64 -3.35
N VAL A 676 17.07 4.92 -3.30
CA VAL A 676 16.28 5.37 -4.46
C VAL A 676 16.32 6.90 -4.57
N THR A 677 16.45 7.41 -5.79
CA THR A 677 16.39 8.84 -6.10
C THR A 677 15.39 9.11 -7.22
N PHE A 678 14.57 10.15 -7.02
CA PHE A 678 13.66 10.71 -8.01
C PHE A 678 14.11 12.14 -8.32
N SER A 679 14.73 12.35 -9.48
CA SER A 679 15.11 13.68 -9.97
C SER A 679 14.03 14.21 -10.91
N VAL A 680 13.16 15.07 -10.39
CA VAL A 680 12.07 15.74 -11.11
C VAL A 680 12.65 16.94 -11.86
N HIS A 681 12.29 17.10 -13.13
CA HIS A 681 12.75 18.20 -13.99
C HIS A 681 11.54 18.82 -14.68
N VAL A 682 10.88 19.78 -14.03
CA VAL A 682 9.51 20.19 -14.43
C VAL A 682 9.47 20.84 -15.82
N PRO A 683 8.40 20.60 -16.61
CA PRO A 683 8.32 21.06 -18.01
C PRO A 683 8.17 22.58 -18.17
N CYS A 684 7.73 23.29 -17.14
CA CYS A 684 7.49 24.72 -17.12
C CYS A 684 7.41 25.24 -15.68
N PRO A 685 7.52 26.56 -15.45
CA PRO A 685 7.16 27.18 -14.18
C PRO A 685 5.72 26.84 -13.78
N GLY A 686 5.47 26.79 -12.47
CA GLY A 686 4.22 26.37 -11.88
C GLY A 686 4.40 25.51 -10.63
N GLN A 687 3.31 24.90 -10.18
CA GLN A 687 3.28 24.04 -9.00
C GLN A 687 2.79 22.64 -9.39
N PHE A 688 3.45 21.62 -8.87
CA PHE A 688 3.23 20.21 -9.18
C PHE A 688 3.15 19.40 -7.88
N PHE A 689 2.51 18.23 -7.93
CA PHE A 689 2.63 17.21 -6.91
C PHE A 689 3.29 15.96 -7.49
N ILE A 690 4.24 15.39 -6.75
CA ILE A 690 4.78 14.05 -7.00
C ILE A 690 4.31 13.12 -5.88
N GLU A 691 3.67 12.02 -6.29
CA GLU A 691 3.19 10.95 -5.41
C GLU A 691 4.07 9.71 -5.64
N ILE A 692 4.69 9.20 -4.58
CA ILE A 692 5.63 8.06 -4.62
C ILE A 692 4.99 6.88 -3.91
N PHE A 693 4.95 5.75 -4.61
CA PHE A 693 4.34 4.50 -4.19
C PHE A 693 5.42 3.44 -4.06
N ALA A 694 5.32 2.60 -3.04
CA ALA A 694 6.26 1.49 -2.79
C ALA A 694 5.48 0.19 -2.59
N ASN A 695 6.01 -0.92 -3.11
CA ASN A 695 5.45 -2.25 -2.88
C ASN A 695 6.56 -3.31 -2.87
N LYS A 696 6.39 -4.36 -2.07
CA LYS A 696 7.25 -5.54 -2.11
C LYS A 696 6.97 -6.39 -3.36
N ILE A 697 8.00 -7.03 -3.90
CA ILE A 697 7.89 -8.17 -4.81
C ILE A 697 7.67 -9.40 -3.91
N ASP A 698 6.46 -9.95 -3.94
CA ASP A 698 6.20 -11.27 -3.34
C ASP A 698 6.89 -12.36 -4.20
N ASP A 699 7.30 -13.47 -3.58
CA ASP A 699 8.05 -14.52 -4.29
C ASP A 699 7.30 -15.15 -5.47
N SER A 700 5.97 -15.09 -5.49
CA SER A 700 5.14 -15.47 -6.65
C SER A 700 5.36 -14.60 -7.90
N GLY A 701 6.01 -13.44 -7.75
CA GLY A 701 6.48 -12.61 -8.85
C GLY A 701 7.80 -13.06 -9.47
N ARG A 702 8.51 -14.05 -8.89
CA ARG A 702 9.81 -14.56 -9.36
C ARG A 702 9.65 -15.62 -10.45
N VAL A 703 9.00 -15.23 -11.55
CA VAL A 703 8.98 -15.91 -12.86
C VAL A 703 8.45 -17.36 -12.83
N GLU A 704 7.13 -17.51 -12.70
CA GLU A 704 6.46 -18.68 -13.31
C GLU A 704 5.03 -18.37 -13.78
N GLU A 705 4.65 -19.01 -14.89
CA GLU A 705 3.30 -19.29 -15.40
C GLU A 705 2.30 -18.13 -15.73
N ASN A 706 1.92 -18.10 -17.02
CA ASN A 706 0.55 -17.93 -17.53
C ASN A 706 -0.27 -16.65 -17.20
N ASN A 707 -0.29 -15.73 -18.18
CA ASN A 707 -1.46 -15.09 -18.83
C ASN A 707 -2.75 -14.69 -18.06
N ALA A 708 -2.74 -14.63 -16.72
CA ALA A 708 -3.74 -13.90 -15.97
C ALA A 708 -3.72 -12.43 -16.39
N SER A 709 -4.89 -11.80 -16.57
CA SER A 709 -4.95 -10.35 -16.64
C SER A 709 -4.40 -9.79 -15.33
N VAL A 710 -3.26 -9.11 -15.37
CA VAL A 710 -2.61 -8.55 -14.19
C VAL A 710 -3.60 -7.66 -13.44
N ALA A 711 -4.13 -8.18 -12.33
CA ALA A 711 -4.94 -7.41 -11.40
C ALA A 711 -4.08 -6.21 -10.97
N PRO A 712 -4.58 -4.97 -11.13
CA PRO A 712 -3.72 -3.80 -11.11
C PRO A 712 -2.98 -3.72 -9.77
N PHE A 713 -1.64 -3.73 -9.85
CA PHE A 713 -0.75 -3.72 -8.69
C PHE A 713 -1.24 -2.71 -7.66
N LYS A 714 -1.46 -3.16 -6.43
CA LYS A 714 -2.20 -2.41 -5.41
C LYS A 714 -1.31 -1.40 -4.70
N LEU A 715 -0.70 -0.54 -5.49
CA LEU A 715 0.29 0.47 -5.10
C LEU A 715 -0.28 1.39 -4.02
N LYS A 716 0.22 1.23 -2.80
CA LYS A 716 -0.05 2.14 -1.70
C LYS A 716 0.93 3.32 -1.79
N CYS A 717 0.41 4.54 -1.69
CA CYS A 717 1.24 5.75 -1.62
C CYS A 717 2.05 5.72 -0.32
N ALA A 718 3.36 5.91 -0.42
CA ALA A 718 4.30 5.89 0.71
C ALA A 718 4.65 7.31 1.16
N CYS A 719 4.90 8.22 0.21
CA CYS A 719 5.13 9.63 0.49
C CYS A 719 4.79 10.53 -0.71
N LYS A 720 4.65 11.83 -0.45
CA LYS A 720 4.18 12.81 -1.42
C LYS A 720 4.73 14.21 -1.14
N PHE A 721 5.08 14.92 -2.20
CA PHE A 721 5.73 16.24 -2.14
C PHE A 721 5.08 17.21 -3.13
N LYS A 722 5.15 18.50 -2.80
CA LYS A 722 4.83 19.61 -3.70
C LYS A 722 6.13 20.14 -4.30
N ILE A 723 6.22 20.19 -5.63
CA ILE A 723 7.34 20.79 -6.36
C ILE A 723 6.92 22.19 -6.84
N VAL A 724 7.74 23.19 -6.60
CA VAL A 724 7.49 24.60 -6.94
C VAL A 724 8.61 25.11 -7.84
N CYS A 725 8.26 25.57 -9.04
CA CYS A 725 9.19 26.16 -10.00
C CYS A 725 8.72 27.58 -10.32
N GLU A 726 9.48 28.57 -9.87
CA GLU A 726 9.17 29.99 -10.04
C GLU A 726 9.70 30.51 -11.38
N THR A 727 10.89 30.06 -11.79
CA THR A 727 11.54 30.41 -13.05
C THR A 727 12.17 29.18 -13.69
N LEU A 728 12.23 29.16 -15.03
CA LEU A 728 12.84 28.07 -15.79
C LEU A 728 13.73 28.66 -16.90
N SER A 729 15.03 28.40 -16.82
CA SER A 729 16.00 28.74 -17.85
C SER A 729 15.92 27.74 -19.01
N GLY A 730 15.89 28.26 -20.24
CA GLY A 730 15.83 27.45 -21.46
C GLY A 730 14.51 26.70 -21.67
N LYS A 731 14.59 25.49 -22.21
CA LYS A 731 13.43 24.61 -22.49
C LYS A 731 13.73 23.23 -21.92
N MET A 732 12.93 22.78 -20.96
CA MET A 732 13.03 21.42 -20.46
C MET A 732 12.45 20.43 -21.48
N HIS A 733 13.14 19.30 -21.67
CA HIS A 733 12.75 18.25 -22.61
C HIS A 733 12.45 16.94 -21.85
N PRO A 734 11.42 16.18 -22.24
CA PRO A 734 11.09 14.91 -21.60
C PRO A 734 12.18 13.87 -21.89
N LEU A 735 12.49 13.01 -20.92
CA LEU A 735 13.38 11.87 -21.09
C LEU A 735 12.94 10.98 -22.28
N PRO A 736 13.87 10.29 -22.97
CA PRO A 736 13.56 9.39 -24.09
C PRO A 736 12.44 8.40 -23.77
N ASN A 737 11.65 8.04 -24.79
CA ASN A 737 10.46 7.20 -24.66
C ASN A 737 10.80 5.69 -24.52
N CYS A 738 11.52 5.39 -23.44
CA CYS A 738 11.87 4.06 -22.93
C CYS A 738 10.72 3.41 -22.16
N ALA A 739 10.91 2.17 -21.72
CA ALA A 739 9.95 1.49 -20.84
C ALA A 739 9.82 2.15 -19.45
N ALA A 740 8.70 1.88 -18.78
CA ALA A 740 8.42 2.39 -17.43
C ALA A 740 9.26 1.69 -16.33
N GLY A 741 9.43 2.38 -15.20
CA GLY A 741 10.26 1.96 -14.06
C GLY A 741 11.61 2.69 -13.98
N GLU A 742 12.46 2.22 -13.09
CA GLU A 742 13.81 2.76 -12.82
C GLU A 742 14.77 2.70 -14.01
N TRP A 743 15.70 3.66 -14.04
CA TRP A 743 16.87 3.69 -14.91
C TRP A 743 18.07 3.04 -14.20
N GLY A 744 19.02 2.52 -14.98
CA GLY A 744 20.22 1.85 -14.50
C GLY A 744 20.11 0.32 -14.41
N PRO A 745 21.21 -0.35 -14.01
CA PRO A 745 21.34 -1.82 -14.00
C PRO A 745 20.55 -2.53 -12.91
N LYS A 746 20.15 -1.84 -11.83
CA LYS A 746 19.63 -2.46 -10.58
C LYS A 746 18.43 -3.39 -10.82
N LYS A 747 17.53 -3.03 -11.74
CA LYS A 747 16.41 -3.89 -12.16
C LYS A 747 16.88 -5.20 -12.81
N ALA A 748 17.92 -5.17 -13.64
CA ALA A 748 18.46 -6.36 -14.31
C ALA A 748 19.22 -7.28 -13.34
N GLN A 749 19.97 -6.69 -12.40
CA GLN A 749 20.60 -7.42 -11.29
C GLN A 749 19.53 -8.15 -10.47
N ARG A 750 18.52 -7.43 -10.01
CA ARG A 750 17.44 -7.93 -9.13
C ARG A 750 16.58 -9.03 -9.75
N HIS A 751 16.09 -8.84 -10.98
CA HIS A 751 15.10 -9.75 -11.57
C HIS A 751 15.68 -10.82 -12.49
N PHE A 752 16.93 -10.67 -12.94
CA PHE A 752 17.56 -11.58 -13.91
C PHE A 752 18.99 -12.01 -13.52
N GLY A 753 19.52 -11.51 -12.40
CA GLY A 753 20.91 -11.75 -11.97
C GLY A 753 21.97 -11.17 -12.91
N ILE A 754 21.59 -10.24 -13.80
CA ILE A 754 22.46 -9.67 -14.83
C ILE A 754 23.26 -8.51 -14.22
N ILE A 755 24.59 -8.64 -14.18
CA ILE A 755 25.49 -7.70 -13.51
C ILE A 755 26.29 -6.92 -14.57
N PRO A 756 26.30 -5.58 -14.58
CA PRO A 756 27.16 -4.82 -15.48
C PRO A 756 28.64 -5.05 -15.12
N LEU A 757 29.47 -5.24 -16.13
CA LEU A 757 30.91 -5.36 -16.01
C LEU A 757 31.55 -4.00 -16.30
N LYS A 758 32.41 -3.52 -15.40
CA LYS A 758 33.18 -2.28 -15.59
C LYS A 758 33.95 -2.33 -16.91
N THR A 759 33.83 -1.30 -17.75
CA THR A 759 34.67 -1.22 -18.96
C THR A 759 35.97 -0.46 -18.68
N PRO A 760 37.09 -0.75 -19.37
CA PRO A 760 38.38 -0.09 -19.10
C PRO A 760 38.45 1.41 -19.42
N LYS A 761 37.34 2.05 -19.84
CA LYS A 761 37.27 3.46 -20.23
C LYS A 761 36.36 4.31 -19.32
N SER A 762 35.72 3.71 -18.31
CA SER A 762 34.75 4.38 -17.45
C SER A 762 35.17 4.38 -15.98
N GLU A 763 35.89 5.43 -15.56
CA GLU A 763 36.23 5.68 -14.15
C GLU A 763 35.03 6.24 -13.33
N PHE A 764 33.92 6.59 -13.99
CA PHE A 764 32.81 7.33 -13.39
C PHE A 764 31.70 6.46 -12.80
N GLU A 765 31.20 6.88 -11.64
CA GLU A 765 30.04 6.27 -10.95
C GLU A 765 28.75 6.25 -11.80
N MET A 766 28.68 7.06 -12.86
CA MET A 766 27.47 7.28 -13.66
C MET A 766 26.86 5.98 -14.24
N GLU A 767 27.68 4.96 -14.52
CA GLU A 767 27.20 3.63 -14.93
C GLU A 767 26.25 3.00 -13.91
N LYS A 768 26.53 3.12 -12.60
CA LYS A 768 25.61 2.67 -11.52
C LYS A 768 24.28 3.43 -11.57
N VAL A 769 24.35 4.74 -11.82
CA VAL A 769 23.20 5.67 -11.81
C VAL A 769 22.28 5.45 -13.02
N GLY A 770 22.76 4.79 -14.07
CA GLY A 770 22.03 4.57 -15.32
C GLY A 770 22.13 5.74 -16.30
N ILE A 771 23.15 6.59 -16.16
CA ILE A 771 23.44 7.72 -17.06
C ILE A 771 24.81 7.47 -17.70
N LEU A 772 24.91 7.66 -19.01
CA LEU A 772 26.15 7.52 -19.78
C LEU A 772 26.41 8.83 -20.52
N THR A 773 27.65 9.30 -20.54
CA THR A 773 28.06 10.49 -21.32
C THR A 773 29.19 10.08 -22.25
N VAL A 774 29.01 10.26 -23.56
CA VAL A 774 29.85 9.64 -24.61
C VAL A 774 30.01 10.54 -25.83
N GLU A 775 31.15 10.40 -26.52
CA GLU A 775 31.55 11.21 -27.69
C GLU A 775 31.44 10.48 -29.05
N ASP A 776 31.17 9.17 -29.04
CA ASP A 776 31.03 8.32 -30.23
C ASP A 776 30.43 6.96 -29.83
N ASN A 777 30.58 5.95 -30.69
CA ASN A 777 30.26 4.54 -30.45
C ASN A 777 30.86 4.01 -29.12
N PHE A 778 30.09 3.19 -28.40
CA PHE A 778 30.50 2.59 -27.13
C PHE A 778 30.00 1.14 -26.98
N GLU A 779 30.53 0.44 -25.98
CA GLU A 779 30.16 -0.94 -25.65
C GLU A 779 29.78 -1.02 -24.16
N LEU A 780 28.69 -1.73 -23.84
CA LEU A 780 28.35 -2.13 -22.47
C LEU A 780 28.48 -3.65 -22.34
N LYS A 781 29.18 -4.11 -21.29
CA LYS A 781 29.34 -5.54 -20.98
C LYS A 781 28.51 -5.92 -19.76
N PHE A 782 27.91 -7.10 -19.80
CA PHE A 782 27.14 -7.66 -18.70
C PHE A 782 27.50 -9.13 -18.48
N GLN A 783 27.75 -9.49 -17.23
CA GLN A 783 27.77 -10.88 -16.78
C GLN A 783 26.33 -11.40 -16.74
N ILE A 784 26.07 -12.51 -17.43
CA ILE A 784 24.78 -13.19 -17.41
C ILE A 784 24.91 -14.51 -16.62
N PRO A 785 23.95 -14.85 -15.71
CA PRO A 785 24.03 -16.07 -14.90
C PRO A 785 23.47 -17.29 -15.62
N HIS A 786 22.56 -17.08 -16.57
CA HIS A 786 21.83 -18.10 -17.30
C HIS A 786 21.76 -17.74 -18.79
N PRO A 787 21.56 -18.72 -19.69
CA PRO A 787 21.37 -18.46 -21.12
C PRO A 787 20.04 -17.72 -21.38
N TYR A 788 20.12 -16.40 -21.59
CA TYR A 788 19.00 -15.56 -22.02
C TYR A 788 19.08 -15.24 -23.53
N GLN A 789 17.92 -14.99 -24.14
CA GLN A 789 17.76 -14.28 -25.41
C GLN A 789 17.55 -12.79 -25.10
N PHE A 790 18.29 -11.92 -25.78
CA PHE A 790 18.25 -10.48 -25.58
C PHE A 790 17.72 -9.72 -26.80
N VAL A 791 17.06 -8.59 -26.54
CA VAL A 791 16.73 -7.57 -27.53
C VAL A 791 16.99 -6.21 -26.90
N ALA A 792 17.76 -5.36 -27.56
CA ALA A 792 18.00 -3.98 -27.16
C ALA A 792 17.35 -3.02 -28.15
N LYS A 793 16.90 -1.84 -27.69
CA LYS A 793 16.26 -0.83 -28.54
C LYS A 793 16.71 0.57 -28.16
N LEU A 794 17.26 1.29 -29.14
CA LEU A 794 17.65 2.69 -28.99
C LEU A 794 16.46 3.61 -29.27
N ARG A 795 16.31 4.64 -28.44
CA ARG A 795 15.22 5.63 -28.46
C ARG A 795 15.84 7.01 -28.55
N MET A 796 15.26 7.87 -29.39
CA MET A 796 15.55 9.31 -29.40
C MET A 796 14.21 10.05 -29.47
N ASN A 797 14.13 11.22 -28.85
CA ASN A 797 12.94 12.06 -28.96
C ASN A 797 12.74 12.50 -30.42
N HIS A 798 11.49 12.44 -30.89
CA HIS A 798 11.11 12.77 -32.27
C HIS A 798 11.82 11.92 -33.33
N VAL A 799 12.05 10.62 -33.06
CA VAL A 799 12.57 9.64 -34.03
C VAL A 799 11.81 8.32 -33.87
N GLU A 800 11.51 7.61 -34.96
CA GLU A 800 10.95 6.25 -34.86
C GLU A 800 12.04 5.24 -34.48
N SER A 801 11.79 4.39 -33.47
CA SER A 801 12.79 3.41 -33.01
C SER A 801 13.26 2.45 -34.11
N LYS A 802 12.43 2.15 -35.12
CA LYS A 802 12.83 1.34 -36.29
C LYS A 802 14.03 1.91 -37.07
N VAL A 803 14.21 3.23 -37.05
CA VAL A 803 15.34 3.90 -37.71
C VAL A 803 16.60 3.86 -36.84
N LEU A 804 16.45 3.56 -35.54
CA LEU A 804 17.52 3.42 -34.56
C LEU A 804 17.88 1.95 -34.28
N ASP A 805 17.03 0.98 -34.65
CA ASP A 805 17.30 -0.46 -34.49
C ASP A 805 18.64 -0.91 -35.14
N PRO A 806 19.08 -0.42 -36.32
CA PRO A 806 20.39 -0.78 -36.91
C PRO A 806 21.62 -0.26 -36.15
N PHE A 807 21.43 0.65 -35.20
CA PHE A 807 22.49 1.34 -34.46
C PHE A 807 22.82 0.66 -33.11
N VAL A 808 22.23 -0.52 -32.84
CA VAL A 808 22.57 -1.36 -31.68
C VAL A 808 22.79 -2.80 -32.13
N ASN A 809 23.94 -3.36 -31.77
CA ASN A 809 24.28 -4.76 -32.03
C ASN A 809 24.52 -5.52 -30.71
N LEU A 810 24.04 -6.76 -30.68
CA LEU A 810 24.14 -7.65 -29.52
C LEU A 810 24.99 -8.87 -29.87
N THR A 811 25.93 -9.18 -28.99
CA THR A 811 26.76 -10.40 -29.04
C THR A 811 26.72 -11.09 -27.68
N THR A 812 26.88 -12.40 -27.63
CA THR A 812 26.84 -13.16 -26.37
C THR A 812 27.82 -14.32 -26.44
N GLU A 813 28.90 -14.19 -25.68
CA GLU A 813 30.03 -15.11 -25.68
C GLU A 813 30.12 -15.79 -24.29
N GLY A 814 29.81 -17.08 -24.24
CA GLY A 814 29.71 -17.82 -22.99
C GLY A 814 28.71 -17.20 -22.01
N THR A 815 29.23 -16.55 -20.98
CA THR A 815 28.47 -15.88 -19.91
C THR A 815 28.58 -14.35 -19.94
N ILE A 816 29.06 -13.76 -21.03
CA ILE A 816 29.16 -12.31 -21.23
C ILE A 816 28.21 -11.88 -22.37
N LEU A 817 27.36 -10.90 -22.10
CA LEU A 817 26.59 -10.13 -23.07
C LEU A 817 27.33 -8.83 -23.40
N SER A 818 27.61 -8.60 -24.67
CA SER A 818 28.21 -7.36 -25.18
C SER A 818 27.20 -6.59 -26.03
N VAL A 819 26.90 -5.36 -25.62
CA VAL A 819 25.95 -4.44 -26.28
C VAL A 819 26.75 -3.30 -26.91
N TYR A 820 26.95 -3.38 -28.23
CA TYR A 820 27.59 -2.33 -29.00
C TYR A 820 26.54 -1.31 -29.47
N VAL A 821 26.77 -0.03 -29.22
CA VAL A 821 25.88 1.06 -29.62
C VAL A 821 26.66 2.06 -30.44
N SER A 822 26.22 2.30 -31.67
CA SER A 822 26.82 3.28 -32.57
C SER A 822 25.93 4.51 -32.68
N LEU A 823 26.37 5.67 -32.21
CA LEU A 823 25.48 6.83 -32.08
C LEU A 823 25.45 7.65 -33.38
N PRO A 824 24.27 7.89 -34.00
CA PRO A 824 24.21 8.51 -35.33
C PRO A 824 24.44 10.03 -35.31
N GLN A 825 24.07 10.73 -34.24
CA GLN A 825 24.21 12.18 -34.13
C GLN A 825 24.24 12.60 -32.64
N PRO A 826 24.76 13.79 -32.30
CA PRO A 826 24.70 14.32 -30.93
C PRO A 826 23.26 14.48 -30.42
N GLY A 827 23.06 14.32 -29.11
CA GLY A 827 21.76 14.45 -28.45
C GLY A 827 21.52 13.47 -27.32
N GLN A 828 20.28 13.41 -26.82
CA GLN A 828 19.90 12.51 -25.72
C GLN A 828 19.14 11.28 -26.24
N TYR A 829 19.63 10.11 -25.85
CA TYR A 829 19.13 8.79 -26.24
C TYR A 829 18.76 7.98 -25.00
N GLY A 830 17.88 6.99 -25.20
CA GLY A 830 17.56 5.98 -24.21
C GLY A 830 17.76 4.60 -24.80
N LEU A 831 18.44 3.71 -24.08
CA LEU A 831 18.65 2.31 -24.48
C LEU A 831 17.79 1.43 -23.59
N ASP A 832 16.74 0.81 -24.13
CA ASP A 832 16.00 -0.27 -23.46
C ASP A 832 16.75 -1.60 -23.68
N LEU A 833 16.90 -2.44 -22.65
CA LEU A 833 17.34 -3.83 -22.77
C LEU A 833 16.24 -4.79 -22.25
N PHE A 834 15.87 -5.76 -23.09
CA PHE A 834 14.88 -6.80 -22.80
C PHE A 834 15.54 -8.19 -22.81
N ALA A 835 15.04 -9.08 -21.94
CA ALA A 835 15.51 -10.46 -21.76
C ALA A 835 14.36 -11.46 -21.73
N ARG A 836 14.64 -12.71 -22.14
CA ARG A 836 13.77 -13.90 -22.00
C ARG A 836 14.66 -15.15 -21.87
N PRO A 837 14.37 -16.14 -21.00
CA PRO A 837 15.17 -17.37 -20.93
C PRO A 837 15.23 -18.10 -22.28
N LYS A 838 16.39 -18.64 -22.67
CA LYS A 838 16.47 -19.54 -23.83
C LYS A 838 15.74 -20.85 -23.48
N GLY A 839 14.80 -21.25 -24.33
CA GLY A 839 13.92 -22.41 -24.10
C GLY A 839 12.51 -22.08 -23.61
N ALA A 840 12.22 -20.82 -23.25
CA ALA A 840 10.84 -20.39 -23.00
C ALA A 840 9.99 -20.48 -24.28
N VAL A 841 8.74 -20.94 -24.16
CA VAL A 841 7.78 -21.08 -25.28
C VAL A 841 7.60 -19.73 -25.98
N GLU A 842 7.44 -19.72 -27.31
CA GLU A 842 7.43 -18.48 -28.12
C GLU A 842 6.38 -17.45 -27.67
N THR A 843 5.29 -17.91 -27.03
CA THR A 843 4.22 -17.11 -26.42
C THR A 843 4.69 -16.19 -25.28
N HIS A 844 5.84 -16.48 -24.63
CA HIS A 844 6.37 -15.63 -23.57
C HIS A 844 6.95 -14.33 -24.14
N SER A 845 6.32 -13.21 -23.76
CA SER A 845 6.78 -11.88 -24.15
C SER A 845 8.15 -11.51 -23.54
N LEU A 846 8.93 -10.72 -24.27
CA LEU A 846 10.21 -10.17 -23.82
C LEU A 846 10.02 -9.24 -22.61
N SER A 847 10.71 -9.53 -21.50
CA SER A 847 10.62 -8.77 -20.26
C SER A 847 11.71 -7.70 -20.18
N HIS A 848 11.39 -6.49 -19.73
CA HIS A 848 12.36 -5.39 -19.66
C HIS A 848 13.33 -5.57 -18.48
N ALA A 849 14.61 -5.78 -18.78
CA ALA A 849 15.68 -5.96 -17.82
C ALA A 849 16.16 -4.63 -17.23
N CYS A 850 16.76 -3.74 -18.03
CA CYS A 850 17.26 -2.43 -17.59
C CYS A 850 17.22 -1.40 -18.73
N LYS A 851 17.43 -0.12 -18.40
CA LYS A 851 17.55 0.96 -19.38
C LYS A 851 18.60 2.00 -18.98
N TYR A 852 19.23 2.64 -19.95
CA TYR A 852 20.23 3.68 -19.74
C TYR A 852 19.85 4.97 -20.46
N LEU A 853 20.09 6.11 -19.80
CA LEU A 853 20.03 7.44 -20.40
C LEU A 853 21.42 7.79 -20.96
N ILE A 854 21.51 8.11 -22.24
CA ILE A 854 22.77 8.35 -22.94
C ILE A 854 22.80 9.80 -23.43
N ASN A 855 23.75 10.58 -22.94
CA ASN A 855 24.02 11.94 -23.38
C ASN A 855 25.20 11.91 -24.37
N CYS A 856 24.88 12.02 -25.66
CA CYS A 856 25.85 12.03 -26.75
C CYS A 856 26.30 13.48 -27.01
N THR A 857 27.54 13.80 -26.65
CA THR A 857 28.11 15.16 -26.79
C THR A 857 28.63 15.43 -28.20
N ARG A 858 29.17 14.40 -28.85
CA ARG A 858 29.79 14.40 -30.18
C ARG A 858 29.51 13.06 -30.87
N VAL A 859 29.76 13.01 -32.18
CA VAL A 859 29.90 11.80 -33.02
C VAL A 859 30.93 12.14 -34.10
N ALA A 860 31.83 11.22 -34.49
CA ALA A 860 32.77 11.48 -35.59
C ALA A 860 32.10 11.57 -36.97
N SER A 861 31.16 10.65 -37.27
CA SER A 861 30.46 10.53 -38.55
C SER A 861 28.95 10.74 -38.39
N VAL A 862 28.48 11.98 -38.52
CA VAL A 862 27.07 12.34 -38.27
C VAL A 862 26.14 11.84 -39.38
N VAL A 863 25.25 10.90 -39.04
CA VAL A 863 24.14 10.43 -39.86
C VAL A 863 22.88 11.21 -39.49
N GLN A 864 22.42 12.09 -40.37
CA GLN A 864 21.21 12.89 -40.18
C GLN A 864 19.96 12.01 -40.23
N ILE A 865 19.33 11.76 -39.08
CA ILE A 865 18.11 10.94 -39.00
C ILE A 865 16.86 11.81 -39.14
N PRO A 866 15.90 11.48 -40.04
CA PRO A 866 14.64 12.18 -40.17
C PRO A 866 13.85 12.23 -38.86
N LYS A 867 13.54 13.44 -38.40
CA LYS A 867 12.75 13.65 -37.19
C LYS A 867 11.26 13.50 -37.48
N THR A 868 10.55 12.76 -36.64
CA THR A 868 9.09 12.69 -36.68
C THR A 868 8.48 14.02 -36.22
N VAL A 869 7.67 14.62 -37.08
CA VAL A 869 6.92 15.84 -36.75
C VAL A 869 6.04 15.57 -35.52
N PRO A 870 6.06 16.40 -34.46
CA PRO A 870 5.25 16.19 -33.28
C PRO A 870 3.76 16.02 -33.62
N ALA A 871 3.09 15.08 -32.96
CA ALA A 871 1.66 14.79 -33.19
C ALA A 871 0.71 15.95 -32.86
N ALA A 872 1.23 17.04 -32.28
CA ALA A 872 0.50 18.30 -32.07
C ALA A 872 0.33 19.12 -33.37
N GLU A 873 1.24 18.97 -34.35
CA GLU A 873 1.20 19.71 -35.62
C GLU A 873 0.76 18.83 -36.80
N SER A 874 0.88 17.50 -36.69
CA SER A 874 0.13 16.60 -37.58
C SER A 874 -1.36 16.61 -37.21
N LYS A 875 -2.08 17.62 -37.72
CA LYS A 875 -3.48 17.45 -38.13
C LYS A 875 -3.53 16.27 -39.12
N ARG A 876 -3.62 15.02 -38.63
CA ARG A 876 -4.04 13.90 -39.47
C ARG A 876 -5.36 14.31 -40.11
N SER A 877 -5.34 14.53 -41.42
CA SER A 877 -6.52 14.93 -42.15
C SER A 877 -7.61 13.89 -41.89
N LYS A 878 -8.83 14.34 -41.58
CA LYS A 878 -10.00 13.46 -41.51
C LYS A 878 -10.31 12.79 -42.86
N PHE A 879 -9.71 13.33 -43.93
CA PHE A 879 -9.95 13.00 -45.32
C PHE A 879 -8.63 12.55 -45.97
N GLY A 880 -8.64 11.41 -46.65
CA GLY A 880 -7.47 10.69 -47.14
C GLY A 880 -7.57 9.18 -46.91
N PRO A 881 -6.52 8.43 -47.27
CA PRO A 881 -6.41 7.01 -46.95
C PRO A 881 -6.23 6.82 -45.45
N THR A 882 -6.81 5.74 -44.92
CA THR A 882 -6.44 5.20 -43.61
C THR A 882 -5.36 4.14 -43.78
N ALA A 883 -4.72 3.72 -42.68
CA ALA A 883 -3.74 2.62 -42.73
C ALA A 883 -4.30 1.31 -43.34
N ALA A 884 -5.63 1.10 -43.27
CA ALA A 884 -6.28 -0.06 -43.87
C ALA A 884 -6.33 -0.02 -45.41
N PHE A 885 -6.14 1.16 -46.03
CA PHE A 885 -6.07 1.30 -47.49
C PHE A 885 -4.82 0.63 -48.06
N GLU A 886 -3.67 0.94 -47.44
CA GLU A 886 -2.37 0.39 -47.79
C GLU A 886 -2.25 -1.09 -47.39
N GLU A 887 -2.74 -1.46 -46.21
CA GLU A 887 -2.79 -2.85 -45.71
C GLU A 887 -3.60 -3.78 -46.62
N MET A 888 -4.65 -3.26 -47.27
CA MET A 888 -5.45 -4.00 -48.26
C MET A 888 -5.02 -3.76 -49.72
N GLY A 889 -3.86 -3.13 -49.95
CA GLY A 889 -3.26 -2.98 -51.29
C GLY A 889 -4.07 -2.13 -52.27
N LEU A 890 -4.99 -1.31 -51.79
CA LEU A 890 -5.83 -0.43 -52.61
C LEU A 890 -4.98 0.70 -53.20
N LYS A 891 -5.31 1.15 -54.41
CA LYS A 891 -4.63 2.27 -55.07
C LYS A 891 -5.64 3.25 -55.66
N LEU A 892 -5.53 4.51 -55.28
CA LEU A 892 -6.35 5.59 -55.83
C LEU A 892 -5.86 5.94 -57.23
N VAL A 893 -6.77 5.95 -58.22
CA VAL A 893 -6.47 6.24 -59.62
C VAL A 893 -6.88 7.67 -59.96
N ALA A 894 -8.11 8.06 -59.63
CA ALA A 894 -8.62 9.42 -59.81
C ALA A 894 -9.68 9.78 -58.75
N PRO A 895 -9.81 11.06 -58.38
CA PRO A 895 -8.78 12.09 -58.45
C PRO A 895 -7.62 11.76 -57.50
N LYS A 896 -6.48 12.45 -57.63
CA LYS A 896 -5.29 12.20 -56.79
C LYS A 896 -5.40 12.77 -55.36
N GLU A 897 -6.44 13.54 -55.08
CA GLU A 897 -6.61 14.29 -53.83
C GLU A 897 -7.89 13.90 -53.08
N ALA A 898 -7.83 13.94 -51.76
CA ALA A 898 -8.96 13.59 -50.88
C ALA A 898 -9.90 14.78 -50.56
N LYS A 899 -9.49 16.00 -50.91
CA LYS A 899 -10.35 17.19 -50.94
C LYS A 899 -10.65 17.49 -52.41
N ILE A 900 -11.92 17.69 -52.75
CA ILE A 900 -12.37 17.89 -54.13
C ILE A 900 -13.30 19.11 -54.14
N GLN A 901 -12.98 20.14 -54.92
CA GLN A 901 -13.87 21.27 -55.15
C GLN A 901 -14.54 21.12 -56.52
N VAL A 902 -15.85 21.35 -56.56
CA VAL A 902 -16.67 21.14 -57.76
C VAL A 902 -17.57 22.35 -57.96
N THR A 903 -17.36 23.08 -59.06
CA THR A 903 -18.02 24.38 -59.30
C THR A 903 -18.77 24.49 -60.62
N LYS A 904 -18.47 23.63 -61.62
CA LYS A 904 -19.01 23.74 -62.99
C LYS A 904 -19.96 22.62 -63.43
N THR A 905 -19.82 21.43 -62.86
CA THR A 905 -20.65 20.25 -63.17
C THR A 905 -21.15 19.64 -61.87
N ASN A 906 -22.41 19.19 -61.82
CA ASN A 906 -22.92 18.48 -60.64
C ASN A 906 -22.46 16.99 -60.60
N GLY A 907 -21.80 16.50 -61.65
CA GLY A 907 -21.19 15.17 -61.68
C GLY A 907 -19.72 15.17 -61.24
N LEU A 908 -19.32 14.11 -60.56
CA LEU A 908 -17.96 13.78 -60.12
C LEU A 908 -17.72 12.27 -60.31
N SER A 909 -16.50 11.85 -60.61
CA SER A 909 -16.14 10.43 -60.64
C SER A 909 -14.87 10.15 -59.84
N LEU A 910 -14.89 9.08 -59.05
CA LEU A 910 -13.75 8.57 -58.28
C LEU A 910 -13.45 7.14 -58.75
N GLU A 911 -12.17 6.78 -58.82
CA GLU A 911 -11.69 5.50 -59.34
C GLU A 911 -10.62 4.92 -58.41
N ILE A 912 -10.84 3.70 -57.91
CA ILE A 912 -9.96 2.99 -57.01
C ILE A 912 -9.64 1.62 -57.62
N LYS A 913 -8.37 1.29 -57.76
CA LYS A 913 -7.93 -0.05 -58.15
C LYS A 913 -7.88 -0.97 -56.94
N VAL A 914 -8.53 -2.12 -57.06
CA VAL A 914 -8.85 -3.06 -55.98
C VAL A 914 -8.22 -4.43 -56.30
N PRO A 915 -7.45 -5.05 -55.38
CA PRO A 915 -6.98 -6.42 -55.54
C PRO A 915 -8.12 -7.44 -55.63
N PRO A 916 -7.90 -8.62 -56.24
CA PRO A 916 -8.90 -9.69 -56.27
C PRO A 916 -9.30 -10.12 -54.85
N LYS A 917 -10.54 -10.62 -54.71
CA LYS A 917 -11.16 -11.02 -53.43
C LYS A 917 -11.31 -9.90 -52.39
N ILE A 918 -11.39 -8.64 -52.84
CA ILE A 918 -11.74 -7.49 -51.98
C ILE A 918 -12.98 -6.79 -52.55
N VAL A 919 -13.98 -6.62 -51.68
CA VAL A 919 -15.24 -5.95 -52.00
C VAL A 919 -15.28 -4.59 -51.32
N LEU A 920 -15.50 -3.52 -52.09
CA LEU A 920 -15.72 -2.17 -51.57
C LEU A 920 -17.19 -1.91 -51.28
N SER A 921 -17.46 -1.15 -50.22
CA SER A 921 -18.74 -0.50 -49.93
C SER A 921 -18.51 0.95 -49.52
N TYR A 922 -19.57 1.76 -49.49
CA TYR A 922 -19.46 3.20 -49.25
C TYR A 922 -20.66 3.76 -48.47
N GLN A 923 -20.46 4.93 -47.89
CA GLN A 923 -21.48 5.81 -47.34
C GLN A 923 -21.24 7.22 -47.88
N PHE A 924 -22.30 7.91 -48.34
CA PHE A 924 -22.20 9.26 -48.89
C PHE A 924 -23.14 10.23 -48.16
N LEU A 925 -22.58 11.18 -47.42
CA LEU A 925 -23.33 12.12 -46.58
C LEU A 925 -23.12 13.56 -47.05
N ARG A 926 -24.13 14.43 -46.90
CA ARG A 926 -24.01 15.89 -47.00
C ARG A 926 -24.11 16.51 -45.61
N GLU A 927 -23.38 17.60 -45.33
CA GLU A 927 -23.48 18.28 -44.02
C GLU A 927 -24.92 18.78 -43.77
N PRO A 928 -25.49 18.59 -42.56
CA PRO A 928 -24.83 18.10 -41.35
C PRO A 928 -24.63 16.57 -41.28
N ASP A 929 -25.61 15.76 -41.67
CA ASP A 929 -25.55 14.28 -41.75
C ASP A 929 -26.65 13.71 -42.70
N GLU A 930 -26.96 14.37 -43.83
CA GLU A 930 -27.99 13.95 -44.80
C GLU A 930 -27.47 12.81 -45.69
N ASP A 931 -28.05 11.60 -45.64
CA ASP A 931 -27.65 10.50 -46.53
C ASP A 931 -28.02 10.79 -47.99
N ASN A 932 -27.07 10.58 -48.89
CA ASN A 932 -27.15 10.84 -50.32
C ASN A 932 -26.69 9.60 -51.13
N ARG A 933 -26.65 8.40 -50.54
CA ARG A 933 -26.15 7.16 -51.16
C ARG A 933 -26.70 6.89 -52.57
N ASP A 934 -27.98 7.19 -52.81
CA ASP A 934 -28.67 6.96 -54.08
C ASP A 934 -28.13 7.81 -55.25
N TYR A 935 -27.41 8.89 -54.95
CA TYR A 935 -26.72 9.72 -55.92
C TYR A 935 -25.32 9.20 -56.29
N VAL A 936 -24.95 8.00 -55.86
CA VAL A 936 -23.66 7.36 -56.16
C VAL A 936 -23.89 5.99 -56.81
N THR A 937 -23.45 5.83 -58.05
CA THR A 937 -23.41 4.54 -58.75
C THR A 937 -22.01 3.95 -58.63
N GLN A 938 -21.88 2.80 -57.96
CA GLN A 938 -20.65 2.00 -57.93
C GLN A 938 -20.67 0.97 -59.06
N THR A 939 -19.70 1.01 -59.96
CA THR A 939 -19.44 -0.03 -60.97
C THR A 939 -18.06 -0.67 -60.75
N GLN A 940 -17.87 -1.89 -61.23
CA GLN A 940 -16.62 -2.62 -61.15
C GLN A 940 -16.26 -3.21 -62.51
N GLU A 941 -15.05 -2.92 -62.97
CA GLU A 941 -14.49 -3.39 -64.25
C GLU A 941 -13.69 -4.69 -64.05
N SER A 942 -13.60 -5.49 -65.11
CA SER A 942 -12.88 -6.78 -65.13
C SER A 942 -11.36 -6.66 -64.90
N ASN A 943 -10.81 -5.46 -64.99
CA ASN A 943 -9.41 -5.12 -64.73
C ASN A 943 -9.11 -4.83 -63.23
N GLY A 944 -10.12 -4.94 -62.34
CA GLY A 944 -10.02 -4.63 -60.92
C GLY A 944 -10.21 -3.16 -60.55
N LEU A 945 -10.67 -2.31 -61.46
CA LEU A 945 -11.03 -0.92 -61.19
C LEU A 945 -12.46 -0.84 -60.64
N VAL A 946 -12.66 -0.15 -59.53
CA VAL A 946 -13.98 0.20 -58.99
C VAL A 946 -14.18 1.70 -59.15
N LYS A 947 -15.30 2.07 -59.77
CA LYS A 947 -15.62 3.44 -60.16
C LYS A 947 -16.90 3.89 -59.45
N PHE A 948 -16.83 5.05 -58.81
CA PHE A 948 -17.95 5.71 -58.15
C PHE A 948 -18.33 6.92 -58.99
N ALA A 949 -19.45 6.85 -59.70
CA ALA A 949 -20.05 8.00 -60.38
C ALA A 949 -21.01 8.70 -59.40
N ILE A 950 -20.71 9.95 -59.05
CA ILE A 950 -21.36 10.72 -57.99
C ILE A 950 -22.09 11.91 -58.62
N THR A 951 -23.35 12.10 -58.24
CA THR A 951 -24.12 13.33 -58.53
C THR A 951 -24.28 14.16 -57.26
N LEU A 952 -24.20 15.48 -57.39
CA LEU A 952 -24.18 16.45 -56.29
C LEU A 952 -25.48 17.29 -56.35
N PRO A 953 -26.58 16.85 -55.73
CA PRO A 953 -27.91 17.47 -55.94
C PRO A 953 -28.10 18.86 -55.32
N LYS A 954 -27.29 19.29 -54.34
CA LYS A 954 -27.49 20.53 -53.57
C LYS A 954 -26.14 21.18 -53.21
N LYS A 955 -26.04 22.52 -53.23
CA LYS A 955 -24.81 23.21 -52.76
C LYS A 955 -24.46 22.83 -51.31
N GLY A 956 -23.17 22.67 -51.01
CA GLY A 956 -22.68 22.30 -49.68
C GLY A 956 -21.50 21.32 -49.68
N ASN A 957 -21.11 20.88 -48.48
CA ASN A 957 -20.05 19.90 -48.25
C ASN A 957 -20.63 18.48 -48.20
N TYR A 958 -19.99 17.56 -48.89
CA TYR A 958 -20.27 16.13 -48.89
C TYR A 958 -19.07 15.33 -48.40
N MET A 959 -19.29 14.14 -47.85
CA MET A 959 -18.26 13.19 -47.44
C MET A 959 -18.58 11.80 -48.00
N LEU A 960 -17.65 11.22 -48.76
CA LEU A 960 -17.71 9.81 -49.16
C LEU A 960 -16.75 9.01 -48.28
N SER A 961 -17.30 8.15 -47.43
CA SER A 961 -16.54 7.17 -46.64
C SER A 961 -16.55 5.83 -47.37
N VAL A 962 -15.38 5.36 -47.79
CA VAL A 962 -15.19 4.05 -48.45
C VAL A 962 -14.69 3.04 -47.42
N TYR A 963 -15.24 1.84 -47.47
CA TYR A 963 -14.94 0.69 -46.62
C TYR A 963 -14.57 -0.50 -47.51
N ALA A 964 -13.75 -1.42 -47.01
CA ALA A 964 -13.36 -2.61 -47.77
C ALA A 964 -13.40 -3.87 -46.89
N ARG A 965 -13.78 -5.01 -47.47
CA ARG A 965 -13.71 -6.33 -46.83
C ARG A 965 -13.08 -7.35 -47.76
N LYS A 966 -12.42 -8.36 -47.18
CA LYS A 966 -12.02 -9.57 -47.92
C LYS A 966 -13.26 -10.45 -48.16
N GLU A 967 -13.22 -11.21 -49.25
CA GLU A 967 -14.34 -12.05 -49.69
C GLU A 967 -14.44 -13.36 -48.89
N ASP A 968 -13.31 -14.05 -48.69
CA ASP A 968 -13.19 -15.34 -47.99
C ASP A 968 -13.26 -15.24 -46.43
N GLY A 969 -13.67 -14.10 -45.86
CA GLY A 969 -13.49 -13.82 -44.42
C GLY A 969 -14.71 -14.09 -43.54
N GLU A 970 -14.59 -14.97 -42.54
CA GLU A 970 -15.64 -15.30 -41.54
C GLU A 970 -16.14 -14.12 -40.67
N LYS A 971 -15.61 -12.90 -40.85
CA LYS A 971 -15.94 -11.72 -40.04
C LYS A 971 -16.49 -10.61 -40.92
N LYS A 972 -17.74 -10.20 -40.69
CA LYS A 972 -18.47 -9.12 -41.39
C LYS A 972 -17.86 -7.70 -41.27
N SER A 973 -16.68 -7.56 -40.68
CA SER A 973 -16.05 -6.26 -40.38
C SER A 973 -15.39 -5.66 -41.62
N ALA A 974 -16.03 -4.67 -42.24
CA ALA A 974 -15.45 -3.83 -43.29
C ALA A 974 -14.83 -2.54 -42.68
N PRO A 975 -13.53 -2.47 -42.40
CA PRO A 975 -12.90 -1.23 -41.91
C PRO A 975 -12.99 -0.09 -42.94
N ASN A 976 -13.07 1.15 -42.44
CA ASN A 976 -12.97 2.37 -43.22
C ASN A 976 -11.57 2.51 -43.82
N VAL A 977 -11.49 2.61 -45.15
CA VAL A 977 -10.22 2.67 -45.90
C VAL A 977 -9.93 4.06 -46.45
N PHE A 978 -10.93 4.84 -46.84
CA PHE A 978 -10.69 6.17 -47.41
C PHE A 978 -11.86 7.11 -47.11
N ASN A 979 -11.58 8.37 -46.81
CA ASN A 979 -12.62 9.41 -46.69
C ASN A 979 -12.33 10.56 -47.65
N PHE A 980 -13.21 10.83 -48.59
CA PHE A 980 -13.16 12.01 -49.45
C PHE A 980 -14.07 13.10 -48.87
N ILE A 981 -13.70 14.37 -49.05
CA ILE A 981 -14.61 15.51 -48.87
C ILE A 981 -14.78 16.24 -50.21
N VAL A 982 -16.03 16.46 -50.59
CA VAL A 982 -16.42 17.11 -51.85
C VAL A 982 -17.19 18.39 -51.53
N GLN A 983 -16.69 19.54 -51.95
CA GLN A 983 -17.35 20.83 -51.77
C GLN A 983 -18.01 21.24 -53.09
N PHE A 984 -19.34 21.22 -53.14
CA PHE A 984 -20.11 21.61 -54.32
C PHE A 984 -20.64 23.05 -54.19
N SER A 985 -20.25 23.91 -55.11
CA SER A 985 -20.65 25.32 -55.16
C SER A 985 -20.80 25.80 -56.61
N PRO A 986 -21.99 25.69 -57.23
CA PRO A 986 -22.21 26.16 -58.60
C PRO A 986 -21.95 27.66 -58.74
N GLU A 987 -21.28 28.06 -59.82
CA GLU A 987 -20.82 29.44 -60.09
C GLU A 987 -21.95 30.41 -60.49
N ALA A 988 -22.83 30.77 -59.53
CA ALA A 988 -23.87 31.80 -59.74
C ALA A 988 -24.38 32.47 -58.43
N GLU A 989 -23.52 33.21 -57.71
CA GLU A 989 -23.90 34.29 -56.76
C GLU A 989 -22.63 34.95 -56.17
N ILE A 990 -21.98 35.85 -56.93
CA ILE A 990 -20.78 36.58 -56.46
C ILE A 990 -21.21 37.90 -55.81
N THR A 991 -21.40 37.91 -54.49
CA THR A 991 -21.44 39.15 -53.68
C THR A 991 -20.56 39.05 -52.43
N THR A 992 -19.42 39.73 -52.50
CA THR A 992 -18.68 40.36 -51.40
C THR A 992 -18.93 39.86 -49.95
N ASN A 993 -18.13 38.88 -49.50
CA ASN A 993 -17.39 38.98 -48.22
C ASN A 993 -16.29 37.90 -48.13
N LEU A 994 -15.04 38.29 -47.82
CA LEU A 994 -13.87 37.42 -47.80
C LEU A 994 -13.54 36.89 -46.40
N ASP A 995 -14.42 36.04 -45.86
CA ASP A 995 -14.29 35.52 -44.51
C ASP A 995 -13.30 34.33 -44.42
N LYS A 996 -12.01 34.63 -44.21
CA LYS A 996 -10.88 33.67 -44.19
C LYS A 996 -10.83 32.75 -42.95
N ASN A 997 -11.97 32.24 -42.45
CA ASN A 997 -12.04 31.53 -41.17
C ASN A 997 -12.92 30.26 -41.12
N SER A 998 -13.44 29.77 -42.25
CA SER A 998 -14.31 28.58 -42.30
C SER A 998 -13.62 27.25 -41.94
N ASP A 999 -12.30 27.16 -42.08
CA ASP A 999 -11.48 25.91 -42.05
C ASP A 999 -11.27 25.30 -40.63
N LYS A 1000 -12.20 25.52 -39.69
CA LYS A 1000 -12.08 25.10 -38.27
C LYS A 1000 -13.29 24.37 -37.65
N LYS A 1001 -14.48 24.32 -38.27
CA LYS A 1001 -15.64 23.54 -37.75
C LYS A 1001 -16.51 22.90 -38.84
N SER A 1002 -16.06 21.77 -39.39
CA SER A 1002 -16.98 20.79 -40.01
C SER A 1002 -17.72 20.02 -38.89
N PHE A 1003 -19.02 19.82 -39.06
CA PHE A 1003 -19.94 19.40 -37.99
C PHE A 1003 -20.29 17.91 -37.96
N PHE A 1004 -19.90 17.12 -38.97
CA PHE A 1004 -20.08 15.66 -39.00
C PHE A 1004 -19.73 14.99 -37.66
N LYS A 1005 -20.65 14.16 -37.15
CA LYS A 1005 -20.57 13.60 -35.79
C LYS A 1005 -19.27 12.81 -35.54
N LYS A 1006 -18.65 13.00 -34.37
CA LYS A 1006 -17.41 12.30 -33.95
C LYS A 1006 -17.50 10.76 -33.96
N SER A 1007 -18.71 10.18 -34.00
CA SER A 1007 -18.94 8.74 -34.13
C SER A 1007 -18.54 8.18 -35.49
N LEU A 1008 -18.74 8.93 -36.59
CA LEU A 1008 -18.45 8.50 -37.96
C LEU A 1008 -16.95 8.20 -38.18
N PHE A 1009 -16.08 8.83 -37.39
CA PHE A 1009 -14.62 8.69 -37.46
C PHE A 1009 -14.03 7.72 -36.42
N LYS A 1010 -14.85 6.96 -35.68
CA LYS A 1010 -14.37 5.94 -34.73
C LYS A 1010 -14.28 4.57 -35.39
N LYS A 1011 -13.18 3.85 -35.14
CA LYS A 1011 -13.05 2.42 -35.49
C LYS A 1011 -14.20 1.62 -34.86
N GLN A 1012 -14.99 0.92 -35.67
CA GLN A 1012 -15.83 -0.18 -35.19
C GLN A 1012 -14.91 -1.33 -34.77
N ASN A 1013 -14.71 -1.47 -33.46
CA ASN A 1013 -14.09 -2.65 -32.86
C ASN A 1013 -14.98 -3.10 -31.69
N SER A 1014 -16.20 -3.50 -32.04
CA SER A 1014 -17.25 -3.98 -31.14
C SER A 1014 -17.73 -5.33 -31.63
N LYS A 1015 -17.53 -6.38 -30.83
CA LYS A 1015 -18.07 -7.72 -31.12
C LYS A 1015 -19.60 -7.65 -31.15
N GLU A 1016 -20.21 -8.24 -32.18
CA GLU A 1016 -21.65 -8.53 -32.16
C GLU A 1016 -21.97 -9.60 -31.10
N LYS A 1017 -23.13 -9.48 -30.46
CA LYS A 1017 -23.95 -10.66 -30.11
C LYS A 1017 -25.38 -10.38 -30.55
N PHE A 1018 -25.90 -11.29 -31.37
CA PHE A 1018 -27.23 -11.25 -31.97
C PHE A 1018 -28.28 -11.82 -31.01
N SER A 1019 -29.49 -11.25 -31.02
CA SER A 1019 -30.74 -11.98 -31.32
C SER A 1019 -31.99 -11.17 -30.97
N ASP A 1020 -33.18 -11.36 -31.55
CA ASP A 1020 -33.63 -11.61 -32.93
C ASP A 1020 -35.18 -11.61 -32.88
N LYS A 1021 -35.88 -10.93 -33.81
CA LYS A 1021 -37.37 -10.90 -33.91
C LYS A 1021 -38.05 -10.20 -32.70
N ILE A 1022 -39.32 -9.77 -32.70
CA ILE A 1022 -40.48 -10.00 -33.60
C ILE A 1022 -41.05 -8.65 -34.11
N SER A 1023 -41.71 -8.69 -35.26
CA SER A 1023 -42.47 -7.60 -35.86
C SER A 1023 -43.90 -7.49 -35.33
N ASP A 1024 -44.44 -6.28 -35.14
CA ASP A 1024 -45.58 -5.85 -35.97
C ASP A 1024 -45.89 -4.32 -35.98
N LYS A 1025 -46.79 -3.97 -36.91
CA LYS A 1025 -47.76 -2.85 -37.00
C LYS A 1025 -48.11 -2.09 -35.69
N SER A 1026 -48.53 -0.81 -35.71
CA SER A 1026 -48.72 0.16 -36.81
C SER A 1026 -49.01 1.59 -36.31
N SER A 1027 -49.05 2.53 -37.27
CA SER A 1027 -50.01 3.65 -37.40
C SER A 1027 -50.08 4.80 -36.38
N ASP A 1028 -50.13 6.00 -36.97
CA ASP A 1028 -50.94 7.17 -36.60
C ASP A 1028 -50.53 8.17 -35.50
N LYS A 1029 -50.13 9.36 -36.02
CA LYS A 1029 -50.60 10.73 -35.67
C LYS A 1029 -50.10 11.39 -34.38
N SER A 1030 -49.73 12.67 -34.55
CA SER A 1030 -49.78 13.81 -33.60
C SER A 1030 -49.45 13.55 -32.11
N THR A 1031 -48.50 14.25 -31.50
CA THR A 1031 -48.18 15.69 -31.71
C THR A 1031 -46.72 15.99 -31.39
#